data_AF-A0A975FQY1-F1
#
_entry.id   AF-A0A975FQY1-F1
#
_cell.length_a   1.000
_cell.length_b   1.000
_cell.length_c   1.000
_cell.angle_alpha   90.00
_cell.angle_beta   90.00
_cell.angle_gamma   90.00
#
_symmetry.space_group_name_H-M   'P 1'
#
loop_
_entity.id
_entity.type
_entity.pdbx_description
1 polymer ?
#
loop_
_entity_poly.entity_id
_entity_poly.type
_entity_poly.pdbx_seq_one_letter_code
_entity_poly.pdbx_strand_id
1 'polypeptide(L)'
;MQKYLVVLSLWFSASLVAQNQPITKVLQVSDSIQIDTTSISPFDFKAVSLDNKTIDSSWYDVSFRKAMLYPKDSLKNTFEKIKINYYPLPEFLTQNYSLYDPKIIITARQNKDSYFDLIKERDKEFISPFQGLNTSGNISRAVVIGNNQNAVTQSELDLQISGQISPNVSLRASIQDANVPTQDNGFSQRLDEFDQIFIELQGSSWGIRAGDIDLIEDQSFFASFTKRVQGLKVDAEFGEDQQTQAGIAGALVRGVFARTQLTAQEGNQGPYKIRGPNGELFVLIVSGSEAVFVNGRRLQRGENYDYIINYNAGEIIFNSTFPITSEMRIIVEYQFTEQNFTRVVAQAKTSHQSENWGINGMYFTESDLKNQPLQQSLNEFQVQALAEAGDDQAQMFVPSAQETEFSENRILYKKEIINGIEAFVFSNDPEDTLFSVTFTEVGQNQGNYILSNTTTVTSIYEFVPPENGVPQGNFEPIQQLIAPQNLQVAMVNGYYNISKKTAIDYEIALSDNDKNLFSDLDDDNNTGLAARMNITQNLIQTQDSLKLDVGLDVNFIEDNFTSIQRLFNVEFTRDWNIENPLGNQLLTDAYTRLNWKDQIFSTYRFNHLEFSENFKGDKHQLQTLMDWNPVQLQLNASVLNSDSNQFESEFIRLNAQSTYSFDKYWVGASIDLEDNQELNKQTDSLTAKSQRFTDYESFVGIGDSTAVFAQLGYRYRQTDSIAQGILAKASISNDIYLKSTLVQNESTQLRFFGNYRKIKFNRPNAQDKENVNVRLQYNQFLFDRKLNLRTTYETNSGSIARQDFTFVQVDPGQGQYTWIDFNENGVQELNEFELAQFQDQGEYVRILLPNQTFVGVNQNRFSEQLTLNLRAWESEEGLKKVLSHFFNQSAFNIDRKLARDGNAIQINPFSSDGAEELALVSNFRNTLFFNRGRQHFTNSYTFISNTNKNLLSIGLQENKLTNHQWDVLHKFGESWLLNTNLSYAENESISENFTNRNFKLQAEEAQLKISYLFSDQKRFDAFYEFKNQENVSGNETLTQQALGTSFTFIKGNKYNINGEFKYIKNDFEGNSFSPVAFQMLEGLQPDDNFTWTLFAQRKITSFLDLNLNYSGRKSSDSKTIHTGSVQLRAYF
;
A
#
# COMPACT_ATOMS: atom_id res chain seq x y z
N MET A 1 -41.82 36.61 23.04
CA MET A 1 -41.44 36.63 24.48
C MET A 1 -42.63 36.65 25.45
N GLN A 2 -43.71 37.42 25.21
CA GLN A 2 -44.87 37.48 26.13
C GLN A 2 -45.69 36.18 26.26
N LYS A 3 -45.79 35.33 25.23
CA LYS A 3 -46.48 34.02 25.34
C LYS A 3 -45.69 32.98 26.17
N TYR A 4 -44.36 33.09 26.23
CA TYR A 4 -43.51 32.19 27.04
C TYR A 4 -43.51 32.56 28.52
N LEU A 5 -43.66 33.84 28.86
CA LEU A 5 -43.74 34.31 30.25
C LEU A 5 -45.03 33.85 30.96
N VAL A 6 -46.14 33.73 30.23
CA VAL A 6 -47.41 33.23 30.79
C VAL A 6 -47.33 31.72 31.05
N VAL A 7 -46.70 30.95 30.16
CA VAL A 7 -46.47 29.50 30.37
C VAL A 7 -45.48 29.25 31.51
N LEU A 8 -44.43 30.06 31.64
CA LEU A 8 -43.50 29.98 32.79
C LEU A 8 -44.21 30.33 34.11
N SER A 9 -45.12 31.32 34.11
CA SER A 9 -45.89 31.66 35.32
C SER A 9 -46.86 30.56 35.73
N LEU A 10 -47.47 29.86 34.76
CA LEU A 10 -48.37 28.72 35.00
C LEU A 10 -47.63 27.50 35.56
N TRP A 11 -46.39 27.25 35.11
CA TRP A 11 -45.54 26.18 35.63
C TRP A 11 -44.99 26.48 37.05
N PHE A 12 -44.70 27.75 37.36
CA PHE A 12 -44.34 28.15 38.73
C PHE A 12 -45.53 28.07 39.70
N SER A 13 -46.76 28.34 39.25
CA SER A 13 -47.95 28.15 40.09
C SER A 13 -48.30 26.67 40.32
N ALA A 14 -48.02 25.77 39.37
CA ALA A 14 -48.27 24.34 39.53
C ALA A 14 -47.25 23.65 40.46
N SER A 15 -46.01 24.14 40.53
CA SER A 15 -44.97 23.62 41.43
C SER A 15 -45.08 24.15 42.87
N LEU A 16 -45.82 25.24 43.10
CA LEU A 16 -46.18 25.73 44.45
C LEU A 16 -47.32 24.93 45.12
N VAL A 17 -48.05 24.10 44.37
CA VAL A 17 -49.14 23.25 44.91
C VAL A 17 -48.66 21.83 45.26
N ALA A 18 -47.42 21.46 44.93
CA ALA A 18 -46.75 20.31 45.51
C ALA A 18 -46.10 20.68 46.86
N GLN A 19 -46.91 21.12 47.83
CA GLN A 19 -46.46 21.28 49.21
C GLN A 19 -46.17 19.91 49.80
N ASN A 20 -44.88 19.59 50.02
CA ASN A 20 -44.48 18.48 50.87
C ASN A 20 -45.24 18.58 52.20
N GLN A 21 -46.00 17.55 52.59
CA GLN A 21 -46.66 17.50 53.89
C GLN A 21 -45.60 17.47 55.00
N PRO A 22 -45.86 18.07 56.18
CA PRO A 22 -44.91 18.02 57.30
C PRO A 22 -44.70 16.57 57.73
N ILE A 23 -43.44 16.14 57.78
CA ILE A 23 -43.05 14.81 58.24
C ILE A 23 -42.80 14.87 59.74
N THR A 24 -43.31 13.88 60.46
CA THR A 24 -43.10 13.69 61.90
C THR A 24 -42.30 12.41 62.12
N LYS A 25 -41.10 12.50 62.70
CA LYS A 25 -40.29 11.34 63.09
C LYS A 25 -40.05 11.30 64.60
N VAL A 26 -40.13 10.11 65.19
CA VAL A 26 -39.72 9.86 66.58
C VAL A 26 -38.31 9.27 66.55
N LEU A 27 -37.36 9.95 67.18
CA LEU A 27 -35.94 9.62 67.13
C LEU A 27 -35.38 9.49 68.55
N GLN A 28 -34.46 8.56 68.73
CA GLN A 28 -33.73 8.38 69.99
C GLN A 28 -32.72 9.51 70.18
N VAL A 29 -32.59 9.99 71.41
CA VAL A 29 -31.65 11.06 71.73
C VAL A 29 -30.23 10.49 71.86
N SER A 30 -29.33 10.99 71.02
CA SER A 30 -27.90 10.65 70.95
C SER A 30 -27.06 11.91 70.75
N ASP A 31 -25.73 11.82 70.75
CA ASP A 31 -24.84 12.99 70.60
C ASP A 31 -25.07 13.81 69.32
N SER A 32 -25.57 13.17 68.27
CA SER A 32 -26.16 13.81 67.09
C SER A 32 -27.28 12.94 66.56
N ILE A 33 -28.31 13.56 66.00
CA ILE A 33 -29.53 12.90 65.53
C ILE A 33 -29.73 13.26 64.05
N GLN A 34 -29.65 12.27 63.16
CA GLN A 34 -29.99 12.45 61.75
C GLN A 34 -31.52 12.47 61.59
N ILE A 35 -32.07 13.60 61.17
CA ILE A 35 -33.51 13.83 61.00
C ILE A 35 -33.99 13.25 59.66
N ASP A 36 -33.27 13.52 58.57
CA ASP A 36 -33.59 12.99 57.24
C ASP A 36 -32.36 12.83 56.33
N THR A 37 -32.49 12.14 55.20
CA THR A 37 -31.38 11.98 54.22
C THR A 37 -31.23 13.18 53.28
N THR A 38 -32.28 13.99 53.12
CA THR A 38 -32.29 15.24 52.33
C THR A 38 -32.32 16.45 53.25
N SER A 39 -31.87 17.63 52.79
CA SER A 39 -31.96 18.85 53.59
C SER A 39 -33.41 19.14 53.99
N ILE A 40 -33.60 19.73 55.17
CA ILE A 40 -34.91 20.07 55.73
C ILE A 40 -35.07 21.59 55.84
N SER A 41 -36.30 22.07 55.79
CA SER A 41 -36.60 23.48 55.91
C SER A 41 -36.56 23.94 57.37
N PRO A 42 -36.02 25.15 57.67
CA PRO A 42 -36.19 25.78 58.98
C PRO A 42 -37.62 26.28 59.21
N PHE A 43 -38.44 26.35 58.16
CA PHE A 43 -39.84 26.77 58.26
C PHE A 43 -40.66 25.73 59.05
N ASP A 44 -41.25 26.18 60.17
CA ASP A 44 -42.10 25.40 61.09
C ASP A 44 -41.47 24.13 61.69
N PHE A 45 -40.14 24.10 61.80
CA PHE A 45 -39.43 23.02 62.49
C PHE A 45 -39.75 23.00 64.00
N LYS A 46 -40.15 21.83 64.53
CA LYS A 46 -40.46 21.65 65.96
C LYS A 46 -39.85 20.37 66.50
N ALA A 47 -39.05 20.48 67.56
CA ALA A 47 -38.76 19.35 68.44
C ALA A 47 -39.77 19.36 69.59
N VAL A 48 -40.46 18.26 69.80
CA VAL A 48 -41.47 18.10 70.86
C VAL A 48 -41.22 16.79 71.62
N SER A 49 -41.66 16.73 72.88
CA SER A 49 -41.67 15.47 73.63
C SER A 49 -42.69 14.50 73.01
N LEU A 50 -42.67 13.22 73.43
CA LEU A 50 -43.65 12.24 72.98
C LEU A 50 -45.10 12.64 73.30
N ASP A 51 -45.31 13.44 74.36
CA ASP A 51 -46.59 14.03 74.77
C ASP A 51 -46.93 15.34 74.02
N ASN A 52 -46.23 15.65 72.92
CA ASN A 52 -46.38 16.84 72.08
C ASN A 52 -46.14 18.18 72.80
N LYS A 53 -45.37 18.22 73.90
CA LYS A 53 -44.92 19.50 74.49
C LYS A 53 -43.67 20.00 73.77
N THR A 54 -43.65 21.28 73.40
CA THR A 54 -42.51 21.89 72.71
C THR A 54 -41.25 21.85 73.56
N ILE A 55 -40.16 21.35 72.98
CA ILE A 55 -38.84 21.35 73.61
C ILE A 55 -38.19 22.70 73.35
N ASP A 56 -37.56 23.29 74.37
CA ASP A 56 -36.90 24.58 74.27
C ASP A 56 -35.76 24.54 73.24
N SER A 57 -35.78 25.47 72.29
CA SER A 57 -34.79 25.55 71.22
C SER A 57 -33.36 25.85 71.71
N SER A 58 -33.20 26.34 72.95
CA SER A 58 -31.87 26.48 73.55
C SER A 58 -31.22 25.14 73.87
N TRP A 59 -31.99 24.05 73.96
CA TRP A 59 -31.52 22.71 74.33
C TRP A 59 -30.97 21.89 73.17
N TYR A 60 -31.01 22.41 71.95
CA TYR A 60 -30.47 21.74 70.76
C TYR A 60 -30.08 22.75 69.69
N ASP A 61 -29.14 22.38 68.83
CA ASP A 61 -28.83 23.13 67.61
C ASP A 61 -29.19 22.28 66.38
N VAL A 62 -29.70 22.88 65.30
CA VAL A 62 -30.11 22.15 64.09
C VAL A 62 -29.35 22.63 62.87
N SER A 63 -28.74 21.70 62.15
CA SER A 63 -28.21 21.91 60.81
C SER A 63 -29.25 21.52 59.77
N PHE A 64 -30.07 22.49 59.35
CA PHE A 64 -31.15 22.28 58.36
C PHE A 64 -30.62 21.75 57.01
N ARG A 65 -29.44 22.22 56.57
CA ARG A 65 -28.80 21.75 55.33
C ARG A 65 -28.38 20.27 55.40
N LYS A 66 -27.89 19.81 56.55
CA LYS A 66 -27.47 18.41 56.74
C LYS A 66 -28.58 17.53 57.31
N ALA A 67 -29.75 18.12 57.60
CA ALA A 67 -30.85 17.50 58.34
C ALA A 67 -30.39 16.79 59.62
N MET A 68 -29.56 17.45 60.43
CA MET A 68 -29.01 16.91 61.68
C MET A 68 -29.33 17.81 62.87
N LEU A 69 -29.75 17.23 64.00
CA LEU A 69 -29.96 17.93 65.27
C LEU A 69 -28.89 17.49 66.28
N TYR A 70 -28.30 18.46 66.96
CA TYR A 70 -27.28 18.29 67.99
C TYR A 70 -27.89 18.65 69.33
N PRO A 71 -28.33 17.67 70.14
CA PRO A 71 -28.90 17.96 71.44
C PRO A 71 -27.79 18.37 72.42
N LYS A 72 -28.10 19.34 73.29
CA LYS A 72 -27.26 19.74 74.41
C LYS A 72 -27.60 18.89 75.64
N ASP A 73 -26.77 18.96 76.69
CA ASP A 73 -26.90 18.11 77.87
C ASP A 73 -28.29 18.18 78.53
N SER A 74 -28.94 19.34 78.48
CA SER A 74 -30.32 19.53 78.96
C SER A 74 -31.33 18.64 78.24
N LEU A 75 -31.20 18.42 76.93
CA LEU A 75 -32.08 17.54 76.16
C LEU A 75 -31.72 16.06 76.39
N LYS A 76 -30.41 15.75 76.38
CA LYS A 76 -29.89 14.38 76.58
C LYS A 76 -30.25 13.78 77.92
N ASN A 77 -30.19 14.58 78.99
CA ASN A 77 -30.46 14.10 80.35
C ASN A 77 -31.96 14.03 80.69
N THR A 78 -32.83 14.65 79.87
CA THR A 78 -34.26 14.78 80.17
C THR A 78 -35.14 13.86 79.33
N PHE A 79 -34.75 13.52 78.11
CA PHE A 79 -35.57 12.71 77.19
C PHE A 79 -34.75 11.60 76.54
N GLU A 80 -35.25 10.36 76.58
CA GLU A 80 -34.65 9.24 75.82
C GLU A 80 -35.06 9.26 74.33
N LYS A 81 -36.26 9.76 74.03
CA LYS A 81 -36.80 9.90 72.66
C LYS A 81 -37.54 11.23 72.53
N ILE A 82 -37.41 11.83 71.35
CA ILE A 82 -38.10 13.07 70.99
C ILE A 82 -38.81 12.90 69.65
N LYS A 83 -39.82 13.72 69.41
CA LYS A 83 -40.53 13.79 68.14
C LYS A 83 -40.13 15.08 67.42
N ILE A 84 -39.78 14.97 66.14
CA ILE A 84 -39.36 16.08 65.30
C ILE A 84 -40.32 16.22 64.13
N ASN A 85 -40.91 17.42 64.00
CA ASN A 85 -41.77 17.80 62.89
C ASN A 85 -41.00 18.75 61.97
N TYR A 86 -40.92 18.44 60.68
CA TYR A 86 -40.17 19.23 59.71
C TYR A 86 -40.73 19.05 58.29
N TYR A 87 -40.31 19.95 57.39
CA TYR A 87 -40.59 19.84 55.96
C TYR A 87 -39.31 19.43 55.21
N PRO A 88 -39.29 18.34 54.44
CA PRO A 88 -38.17 18.03 53.57
C PRO A 88 -38.11 19.03 52.41
N LEU A 89 -36.91 19.50 52.06
CA LEU A 89 -36.71 20.30 50.85
C LEU A 89 -36.71 19.37 49.62
N PRO A 90 -37.32 19.78 48.50
CA PRO A 90 -37.30 19.02 47.26
C PRO A 90 -35.89 18.66 46.81
N GLU A 91 -35.71 17.44 46.34
CA GLU A 91 -34.40 16.89 45.97
C GLU A 91 -33.67 17.77 44.95
N PHE A 92 -34.38 18.29 43.95
CA PHE A 92 -33.83 19.18 42.92
C PHE A 92 -33.28 20.53 43.45
N LEU A 93 -33.73 21.00 44.62
CA LEU A 93 -33.16 22.20 45.26
C LEU A 93 -31.89 21.89 46.07
N THR A 94 -31.65 20.61 46.37
CA THR A 94 -30.56 20.15 47.24
C THR A 94 -29.53 19.29 46.51
N GLN A 95 -29.83 18.89 45.28
CA GLN A 95 -28.93 18.15 44.41
C GLN A 95 -27.79 19.07 43.94
N ASN A 96 -26.56 18.66 44.19
CA ASN A 96 -25.40 19.33 43.58
C ASN A 96 -25.37 18.95 42.10
N TYR A 97 -25.71 19.89 41.24
CA TYR A 97 -25.51 19.74 39.80
C TYR A 97 -24.04 20.01 39.47
N SER A 98 -23.32 18.97 39.07
CA SER A 98 -21.97 19.09 38.51
C SER A 98 -21.91 18.41 37.15
N LEU A 99 -21.23 19.04 36.19
CA LEU A 99 -20.97 18.46 34.87
C LEU A 99 -20.07 17.21 34.92
N TYR A 100 -19.42 16.95 36.06
CA TYR A 100 -18.51 15.81 36.29
C TYR A 100 -18.81 15.13 37.62
N ASP A 101 -18.63 13.80 37.69
CA ASP A 101 -18.71 13.04 38.95
C ASP A 101 -17.61 13.50 39.93
N PRO A 102 -17.96 14.07 41.09
CA PRO A 102 -16.98 14.52 42.09
C PRO A 102 -16.09 13.40 42.64
N LYS A 103 -16.46 12.13 42.50
CA LYS A 103 -15.59 10.99 42.84
C LYS A 103 -14.33 10.91 41.98
N ILE A 104 -14.31 11.59 40.84
CA ILE A 104 -13.15 11.74 39.95
C ILE A 104 -12.21 12.83 40.48
N ILE A 105 -12.69 13.71 41.37
CA ILE A 105 -11.88 14.74 42.01
C ILE A 105 -11.22 14.14 43.25
N ILE A 106 -9.97 13.70 43.09
CA ILE A 106 -9.12 13.30 44.22
C ILE A 106 -8.88 14.55 45.08
N THR A 107 -9.46 14.59 46.28
CA THR A 107 -9.22 15.66 47.26
C THR A 107 -7.78 15.59 47.78
N ALA A 108 -6.86 16.23 47.06
CA ALA A 108 -5.55 16.57 47.58
C ALA A 108 -5.71 17.74 48.56
N ARG A 109 -5.85 17.45 49.86
CA ARG A 109 -5.33 18.23 51.00
C ARG A 109 -5.82 17.67 52.35
N GLN A 110 -5.04 16.75 52.91
CA GLN A 110 -4.75 16.77 54.35
C GLN A 110 -3.24 16.55 54.52
N ASN A 111 -2.66 17.29 55.47
CA ASN A 111 -1.25 17.42 55.86
C ASN A 111 -0.39 18.39 55.02
N LYS A 112 -0.53 19.68 55.36
CA LYS A 112 0.62 20.59 55.48
C LYS A 112 1.38 20.14 56.74
N ASP A 113 2.56 19.54 56.55
CA ASP A 113 3.73 19.53 57.46
C ASP A 113 4.59 18.28 57.19
N SER A 114 5.35 18.30 56.09
CA SER A 114 6.65 17.61 55.93
C SER A 114 7.20 17.95 54.55
N TYR A 115 8.22 18.80 54.49
CA TYR A 115 8.89 19.17 53.24
C TYR A 115 10.07 18.23 52.90
N PHE A 116 10.18 17.05 53.54
CA PHE A 116 11.38 16.19 53.42
C PHE A 116 11.15 14.66 53.30
N ASP A 117 9.94 14.18 52.99
CA ASP A 117 9.71 12.73 52.76
C ASP A 117 9.30 12.40 51.31
N LEU A 118 10.07 12.89 50.32
CA LEU A 118 9.95 12.50 48.91
C LEU A 118 10.88 11.33 48.51
N ILE A 119 11.27 10.49 49.45
CA ILE A 119 11.94 9.20 49.17
C ILE A 119 11.34 8.12 50.07
N LYS A 120 10.12 7.72 49.74
CA LYS A 120 9.75 6.32 49.81
C LYS A 120 9.07 5.99 48.49
N GLU A 121 9.87 5.52 47.55
CA GLU A 121 9.40 4.60 46.52
C GLU A 121 8.66 3.49 47.25
N ARG A 122 7.34 3.62 47.36
CA ARG A 122 6.53 2.42 47.27
C ARG A 122 6.61 2.05 45.81
N ASP A 123 7.47 1.10 45.52
CA ASP A 123 7.30 0.18 44.41
C ASP A 123 5.90 -0.44 44.57
N LYS A 124 4.86 0.30 44.16
CA LYS A 124 3.78 -0.40 43.50
C LYS A 124 4.47 -0.92 42.25
N GLU A 125 4.85 -2.19 42.29
CA GLU A 125 5.14 -2.95 41.07
C GLU A 125 3.98 -2.63 40.14
N PHE A 126 4.23 -1.71 39.21
CA PHE A 126 3.35 -1.54 38.09
C PHE A 126 3.59 -2.82 37.30
N ILE A 127 2.69 -3.78 37.47
CA ILE A 127 2.71 -5.05 36.76
C ILE A 127 2.72 -4.65 35.29
N SER A 128 3.87 -4.81 34.64
CA SER A 128 3.94 -4.61 33.19
C SER A 128 2.91 -5.56 32.60
N PRO A 129 1.97 -5.08 31.77
CA PRO A 129 0.94 -5.94 31.18
C PRO A 129 1.53 -7.12 30.39
N PHE A 130 2.83 -7.05 30.07
CA PHE A 130 3.60 -8.04 29.32
C PHE A 130 4.84 -8.55 30.08
N GLN A 131 4.83 -8.57 31.42
CA GLN A 131 5.97 -9.06 32.20
C GLN A 131 6.33 -10.51 31.82
N GLY A 132 7.55 -10.71 31.30
CA GLY A 132 8.02 -12.01 30.77
C GLY A 132 7.96 -12.15 29.25
N LEU A 133 7.39 -11.16 28.55
CA LEU A 133 7.35 -11.07 27.09
C LEU A 133 8.21 -9.90 26.61
N ASN A 134 8.83 -10.08 25.44
CA ASN A 134 9.51 -9.03 24.70
C ASN A 134 8.47 -8.26 23.89
N THR A 135 8.24 -7.02 24.25
CA THR A 135 7.39 -6.11 23.48
C THR A 135 8.21 -5.03 22.81
N SER A 136 7.76 -4.58 21.65
CA SER A 136 8.34 -3.44 20.94
C SER A 136 7.25 -2.73 20.16
N GLY A 137 7.33 -1.41 20.09
CA GLY A 137 6.41 -0.59 19.31
C GLY A 137 5.81 0.54 20.13
N ASN A 138 4.77 1.18 19.60
CA ASN A 138 4.06 2.25 20.26
C ASN A 138 2.55 2.30 19.92
N ILE A 139 1.76 2.82 20.86
CA ILE A 139 0.35 3.17 20.65
C ILE A 139 0.23 4.67 20.84
N SER A 140 -0.33 5.37 19.87
CA SER A 140 -0.60 6.80 19.98
C SER A 140 -2.06 7.16 19.74
N ARG A 141 -2.57 8.10 20.53
CA ARG A 141 -3.92 8.68 20.38
C ARG A 141 -3.78 10.18 20.51
N ALA A 142 -4.19 10.92 19.48
CA ALA A 142 -4.15 12.36 19.46
C ALA A 142 -5.52 12.95 19.17
N VAL A 143 -5.80 14.09 19.78
CA VAL A 143 -6.94 14.95 19.44
C VAL A 143 -6.38 16.28 19.00
N VAL A 144 -6.74 16.73 17.81
CA VAL A 144 -6.40 18.04 17.26
C VAL A 144 -7.65 18.90 17.29
N ILE A 145 -7.54 20.11 17.84
CA ILE A 145 -8.63 21.07 17.95
C ILE A 145 -8.09 22.41 17.45
N GLY A 146 -8.84 23.06 16.56
CA GLY A 146 -8.56 24.43 16.16
C GLY A 146 -9.81 25.29 16.16
N ASN A 147 -9.65 26.60 16.03
CA ASN A 147 -10.77 27.51 15.81
C ASN A 147 -11.12 27.68 14.32
N ASN A 148 -10.32 27.09 13.44
CA ASN A 148 -10.50 27.09 11.98
C ASN A 148 -10.69 25.67 11.40
N GLN A 149 -10.87 24.67 12.26
CA GLN A 149 -11.12 23.27 11.87
C GLN A 149 -11.94 22.57 12.95
N ASN A 150 -12.67 21.51 12.59
CA ASN A 150 -13.36 20.66 13.55
C ASN A 150 -12.35 19.84 14.40
N ALA A 151 -12.82 19.29 15.52
CA ALA A 151 -11.99 18.41 16.33
C ALA A 151 -11.76 17.08 15.59
N VAL A 152 -10.50 16.76 15.31
CA VAL A 152 -10.10 15.54 14.58
C VAL A 152 -9.35 14.61 15.53
N THR A 153 -9.69 13.32 15.52
CA THR A 153 -9.00 12.29 16.29
C THR A 153 -8.03 11.53 15.39
N GLN A 154 -6.77 11.41 15.80
CA GLN A 154 -5.76 10.61 15.13
C GLN A 154 -5.35 9.43 16.02
N SER A 155 -5.21 8.25 15.42
CA SER A 155 -4.90 7.01 16.12
C SER A 155 -3.86 6.25 15.32
N GLU A 156 -2.84 5.76 16.01
CA GLU A 156 -1.80 4.91 15.46
C GLU A 156 -1.50 3.81 16.47
N LEU A 157 -1.31 2.60 15.99
CA LEU A 157 -0.94 1.44 16.77
C LEU A 157 0.08 0.64 15.96
N ASP A 158 1.28 0.49 16.51
CA ASP A 158 2.31 -0.42 16.02
C ASP A 158 2.81 -1.19 17.23
N LEU A 159 2.41 -2.44 17.38
CA LEU A 159 2.75 -3.25 18.55
C LEU A 159 3.15 -4.65 18.13
N GLN A 160 4.39 -5.00 18.47
CA GLN A 160 4.92 -6.35 18.34
C GLN A 160 5.14 -6.95 19.73
N ILE A 161 4.70 -8.19 19.90
CA ILE A 161 4.82 -8.94 21.14
C ILE A 161 5.43 -10.30 20.81
N SER A 162 6.43 -10.73 21.56
CA SER A 162 7.03 -12.07 21.43
C SER A 162 7.50 -12.61 22.76
N GLY A 163 7.38 -13.92 23.02
CA GLY A 163 7.96 -14.54 24.22
C GLY A 163 7.17 -15.75 24.70
N GLN A 164 7.57 -16.30 25.85
CA GLN A 164 6.90 -17.44 26.47
C GLN A 164 5.89 -16.95 27.51
N ILE A 165 4.60 -17.26 27.32
CA ILE A 165 3.57 -17.01 28.34
C ILE A 165 3.52 -18.14 29.38
N SER A 166 4.05 -19.33 29.05
CA SER A 166 4.28 -20.46 29.95
C SER A 166 5.41 -21.34 29.39
N PRO A 167 5.97 -22.32 30.14
CA PRO A 167 7.13 -23.11 29.70
C PRO A 167 7.00 -23.79 28.33
N ASN A 168 5.76 -24.12 27.91
CA ASN A 168 5.47 -24.81 26.66
C ASN A 168 4.54 -24.01 25.74
N VAL A 169 4.32 -22.70 25.99
CA VAL A 169 3.46 -21.86 25.14
C VAL A 169 4.15 -20.53 24.85
N SER A 170 4.41 -20.26 23.58
CA SER A 170 4.89 -18.97 23.09
C SER A 170 3.75 -18.13 22.52
N LEU A 171 3.91 -16.81 22.59
CA LEU A 171 3.06 -15.80 21.97
C LEU A 171 3.91 -15.02 20.97
N ARG A 172 3.35 -14.77 19.79
CA ARG A 172 3.82 -13.80 18.80
C ARG A 172 2.63 -12.96 18.35
N ALA A 173 2.73 -11.65 18.36
CA ALA A 173 1.70 -10.78 17.81
C ALA A 173 2.34 -9.60 17.08
N SER A 174 1.67 -9.14 16.03
CA SER A 174 1.96 -7.89 15.33
C SER A 174 0.63 -7.20 15.08
N ILE A 175 0.46 -5.98 15.58
CA ILE A 175 -0.75 -5.20 15.40
C ILE A 175 -0.32 -3.84 14.88
N GLN A 176 -0.53 -3.62 13.59
CA GLN A 176 -0.25 -2.37 12.91
C GLN A 176 -1.55 -1.78 12.36
N ASP A 177 -1.86 -0.55 12.73
CA ASP A 177 -3.07 0.19 12.32
C ASP A 177 -2.75 1.69 12.29
N ALA A 178 -2.87 2.31 11.10
CA ALA A 178 -2.59 3.72 10.88
C ALA A 178 -3.67 4.40 10.04
N ASN A 179 -4.39 5.36 10.64
CA ASN A 179 -5.46 6.11 9.97
C ASN A 179 -4.97 7.27 9.07
N VAL A 180 -3.67 7.38 8.75
CA VAL A 180 -3.12 8.53 8.02
C VAL A 180 -2.69 8.12 6.61
N PRO A 181 -3.30 8.68 5.54
CA PRO A 181 -2.85 8.41 4.17
C PRO A 181 -1.43 8.93 3.97
N THR A 182 -0.49 8.04 3.68
CA THR A 182 0.89 8.41 3.32
C THR A 182 0.98 8.73 1.84
N GLN A 183 1.84 9.68 1.47
CA GLN A 183 2.12 9.97 0.07
C GLN A 183 3.43 9.33 -0.40
N ASP A 184 3.40 8.69 -1.56
CA ASP A 184 4.59 8.35 -2.34
C ASP A 184 4.51 9.06 -3.70
N ASN A 185 5.60 9.71 -4.11
CA ASN A 185 5.68 10.60 -5.28
C ASN A 185 4.60 11.72 -5.33
N GLY A 186 4.07 12.13 -4.17
CA GLY A 186 3.08 13.20 -4.03
C GLY A 186 1.62 12.77 -4.25
N PHE A 187 1.31 11.48 -4.25
CA PHE A 187 -0.06 10.97 -4.38
C PHE A 187 -0.47 10.25 -3.09
N SER A 188 -1.68 10.50 -2.59
CA SER A 188 -2.18 9.86 -1.38
C SER A 188 -2.54 8.40 -1.63
N GLN A 189 -2.07 7.49 -0.78
CA GLN A 189 -2.28 6.05 -0.91
C GLN A 189 -3.03 5.49 0.31
N ARG A 190 -3.97 4.55 0.09
CA ARG A 190 -4.52 3.71 1.16
C ARG A 190 -3.53 2.58 1.39
N LEU A 191 -2.97 2.48 2.60
CA LEU A 191 -1.94 1.51 2.96
C LEU A 191 -2.48 0.24 3.62
N ASP A 192 -3.80 0.09 3.75
CA ASP A 192 -4.46 -1.03 4.45
C ASP A 192 -3.98 -2.42 3.94
N GLU A 193 -3.52 -2.51 2.69
CA GLU A 193 -2.95 -3.72 2.08
C GLU A 193 -1.56 -4.12 2.61
N PHE A 194 -0.85 -3.21 3.29
CA PHE A 194 0.46 -3.45 3.89
C PHE A 194 0.41 -3.73 5.40
N ASP A 195 -0.71 -3.41 6.05
CA ASP A 195 -0.88 -3.62 7.49
C ASP A 195 -1.02 -5.12 7.81
N GLN A 196 -0.19 -5.61 8.73
CA GLN A 196 -0.22 -6.97 9.25
C GLN A 196 -0.73 -6.99 10.69
N ILE A 197 -1.93 -7.55 10.87
CA ILE A 197 -2.59 -7.64 12.17
C ILE A 197 -2.80 -9.12 12.51
N PHE A 198 -1.95 -9.71 13.33
CA PHE A 198 -2.12 -11.07 13.81
C PHE A 198 -1.68 -11.29 15.26
N ILE A 199 -2.27 -12.29 15.90
CA ILE A 199 -1.89 -12.83 17.20
C ILE A 199 -1.75 -14.34 17.04
N GLU A 200 -0.65 -14.90 17.52
CA GLU A 200 -0.28 -16.30 17.37
C GLU A 200 0.17 -16.87 18.70
N LEU A 201 -0.45 -17.99 19.09
CA LEU A 201 -0.10 -18.78 20.25
C LEU A 201 0.39 -20.14 19.76
N GLN A 202 1.56 -20.58 20.22
CA GLN A 202 2.14 -21.85 19.82
C GLN A 202 2.49 -22.69 21.05
N GLY A 203 1.85 -23.85 21.15
CA GLY A 203 2.19 -24.91 22.09
C GLY A 203 3.22 -25.90 21.53
N SER A 204 3.50 -26.98 22.25
CA SER A 204 4.39 -28.06 21.78
C SER A 204 3.78 -28.92 20.65
N SER A 205 2.46 -28.94 20.52
CA SER A 205 1.73 -29.80 19.58
C SER A 205 0.46 -29.13 19.04
N TRP A 206 0.37 -27.81 19.13
CA TRP A 206 -0.74 -27.03 18.60
C TRP A 206 -0.33 -25.59 18.36
N GLY A 207 -1.00 -24.92 17.42
CA GLY A 207 -0.85 -23.51 17.12
C GLY A 207 -2.22 -22.87 16.91
N ILE A 208 -2.40 -21.64 17.36
CA ILE A 208 -3.59 -20.83 17.12
C ILE A 208 -3.12 -19.50 16.58
N ARG A 209 -3.65 -19.07 15.43
CA ARG A 209 -3.38 -17.76 14.86
C ARG A 209 -4.70 -17.05 14.55
N ALA A 210 -4.85 -15.83 15.04
CA ALA A 210 -5.99 -14.96 14.79
C ALA A 210 -5.54 -13.67 14.08
N GLY A 211 -6.41 -13.08 13.26
CA GLY A 211 -6.08 -11.94 12.40
C GLY A 211 -5.63 -12.40 11.01
N ASP A 212 -4.62 -11.77 10.43
CA ASP A 212 -4.11 -12.13 9.12
C ASP A 212 -3.43 -13.49 9.15
N ILE A 213 -3.91 -14.41 8.31
CA ILE A 213 -3.43 -15.78 8.19
C ILE A 213 -3.22 -16.14 6.71
N ASP A 214 -2.24 -17.00 6.45
CA ASP A 214 -2.04 -17.63 5.15
C ASP A 214 -2.65 -19.04 5.19
N LEU A 215 -3.65 -19.27 4.34
CA LEU A 215 -4.17 -20.60 4.05
C LEU A 215 -3.36 -21.19 2.91
N ILE A 216 -2.62 -22.26 3.19
CA ILE A 216 -1.73 -22.92 2.23
C ILE A 216 -2.09 -24.40 2.19
N GLU A 217 -2.29 -24.90 0.99
CA GLU A 217 -2.39 -26.31 0.67
C GLU A 217 -1.50 -26.64 -0.53
N ASP A 218 -0.46 -27.44 -0.30
CA ASP A 218 0.55 -27.84 -1.29
C ASP A 218 0.71 -29.36 -1.40
N GLN A 219 -0.07 -30.14 -0.65
CA GLN A 219 -0.03 -31.61 -0.65
C GLN A 219 -1.09 -32.24 -1.56
N SER A 220 -1.97 -31.44 -2.17
CA SER A 220 -3.03 -31.87 -3.10
C SER A 220 -2.74 -31.38 -4.52
N PHE A 221 -3.08 -32.19 -5.53
CA PHE A 221 -3.04 -31.77 -6.93
C PHE A 221 -4.28 -30.96 -7.32
N PHE A 222 -5.49 -31.44 -7.00
CA PHE A 222 -6.75 -30.82 -7.42
C PHE A 222 -7.21 -29.65 -6.55
N ALA A 223 -6.69 -29.55 -5.33
CA ALA A 223 -7.09 -28.56 -4.35
C ALA A 223 -5.89 -27.79 -3.76
N SER A 224 -4.77 -27.70 -4.49
CA SER A 224 -3.67 -26.81 -4.09
C SER A 224 -4.10 -25.35 -4.20
N PHE A 225 -3.78 -24.57 -3.17
CA PHE A 225 -3.96 -23.13 -3.19
C PHE A 225 -3.08 -22.43 -2.16
N THR A 226 -2.92 -21.12 -2.33
CA THR A 226 -2.36 -20.22 -1.32
C THR A 226 -3.23 -18.98 -1.26
N LYS A 227 -3.81 -18.65 -0.12
CA LYS A 227 -4.73 -17.51 0.02
C LYS A 227 -4.46 -16.74 1.30
N ARG A 228 -4.45 -15.40 1.20
CA ARG A 228 -4.30 -14.49 2.34
C ARG A 228 -5.67 -14.03 2.81
N VAL A 229 -5.96 -14.23 4.09
CA VAL A 229 -7.31 -14.04 4.65
C VAL A 229 -7.20 -13.52 6.09
N GLN A 230 -8.26 -12.93 6.62
CA GLN A 230 -8.30 -12.43 7.99
C GLN A 230 -9.30 -13.25 8.81
N GLY A 231 -8.83 -14.01 9.79
CA GLY A 231 -9.68 -14.92 10.56
C GLY A 231 -8.97 -15.65 11.68
N LEU A 232 -9.43 -16.86 11.98
CA LEU A 232 -8.87 -17.74 13.00
C LEU A 232 -8.42 -19.04 12.34
N LYS A 233 -7.21 -19.48 12.67
CA LYS A 233 -6.61 -20.75 12.27
C LYS A 233 -6.15 -21.49 13.52
N VAL A 234 -6.43 -22.78 13.58
CA VAL A 234 -6.00 -23.68 14.65
C VAL A 234 -5.36 -24.89 13.98
N ASP A 235 -4.11 -25.18 14.33
CA ASP A 235 -3.39 -26.38 13.92
C ASP A 235 -3.08 -27.21 15.16
N ALA A 236 -3.11 -28.53 15.04
CA ALA A 236 -2.80 -29.46 16.11
C ALA A 236 -2.10 -30.70 15.56
N GLU A 237 -1.15 -31.22 16.35
CA GLU A 237 -0.36 -32.40 16.05
C GLU A 237 -0.58 -33.45 17.15
N PHE A 238 -0.77 -34.70 16.76
CA PHE A 238 -1.10 -35.81 17.65
C PHE A 238 -0.27 -37.06 17.32
N GLY A 239 -0.02 -37.90 18.34
CA GLY A 239 0.76 -39.14 18.25
C GLY A 239 2.14 -39.04 18.90
N GLU A 240 2.78 -40.18 19.20
CA GLU A 240 4.09 -40.23 19.89
C GLU A 240 5.22 -39.55 19.08
N ASP A 241 5.05 -39.40 17.76
CA ASP A 241 5.98 -38.74 16.83
C ASP A 241 5.30 -37.66 15.95
N GLN A 242 4.21 -37.03 16.41
CA GLN A 242 3.47 -36.00 15.62
C GLN A 242 2.97 -36.49 14.24
N GLN A 243 2.70 -37.79 14.13
CA GLN A 243 2.29 -38.45 12.88
C GLN A 243 0.95 -37.96 12.31
N THR A 244 0.08 -37.37 13.14
CA THR A 244 -1.22 -36.85 12.71
C THR A 244 -1.25 -35.36 12.87
N GLN A 245 -1.63 -34.62 11.82
CA GLN A 245 -1.86 -33.18 11.88
C GLN A 245 -3.32 -32.90 11.53
N ALA A 246 -3.91 -31.92 12.19
CA ALA A 246 -5.24 -31.42 11.87
C ALA A 246 -5.23 -29.90 11.94
N GLY A 247 -5.87 -29.26 10.97
CA GLY A 247 -5.99 -27.82 10.87
C GLY A 247 -7.43 -27.42 10.59
N ILE A 248 -7.91 -26.38 11.25
CA ILE A 248 -9.18 -25.73 10.89
C ILE A 248 -8.97 -24.22 10.83
N ALA A 249 -9.54 -23.59 9.83
CA ALA A 249 -9.52 -22.15 9.69
C ALA A 249 -10.88 -21.61 9.23
N GLY A 250 -11.22 -20.41 9.67
CA GLY A 250 -12.39 -19.65 9.23
C GLY A 250 -12.04 -18.17 9.18
N ALA A 251 -12.31 -17.51 8.06
CA ALA A 251 -11.82 -16.16 7.79
C ALA A 251 -12.68 -15.38 6.79
N LEU A 252 -12.44 -14.08 6.73
CA LEU A 252 -12.90 -13.20 5.65
C LEU A 252 -11.82 -13.10 4.57
N VAL A 253 -12.24 -13.14 3.31
CA VAL A 253 -11.34 -13.03 2.16
C VAL A 253 -10.98 -11.56 1.93
N ARG A 254 -9.68 -11.26 1.76
CA ARG A 254 -9.21 -9.90 1.43
C ARG A 254 -9.25 -9.59 -0.07
N GLY A 255 -8.97 -10.58 -0.93
CA GLY A 255 -8.92 -10.37 -2.37
C GLY A 255 -9.22 -11.65 -3.16
N VAL A 256 -9.57 -11.44 -4.43
CA VAL A 256 -9.95 -12.49 -5.39
C VAL A 256 -8.84 -12.69 -6.40
N PHE A 257 -8.61 -13.93 -6.80
CA PHE A 257 -7.59 -14.27 -7.80
C PHE A 257 -7.99 -13.77 -9.18
N ALA A 258 -7.04 -13.10 -9.85
CA ALA A 258 -7.16 -12.67 -11.22
C ALA A 258 -5.91 -13.05 -12.01
N ARG A 259 -6.10 -13.12 -13.33
CA ARG A 259 -5.04 -13.36 -14.30
C ARG A 259 -5.20 -12.36 -15.43
N THR A 260 -4.10 -11.71 -15.80
CA THR A 260 -4.04 -10.82 -16.96
C THR A 260 -2.89 -11.27 -17.86
N GLN A 261 -3.14 -11.32 -19.17
CA GLN A 261 -2.11 -11.48 -20.17
C GLN A 261 -1.72 -10.11 -20.70
N LEU A 262 -0.43 -9.78 -20.64
CA LEU A 262 0.12 -8.52 -21.13
C LEU A 262 0.75 -8.74 -22.52
N THR A 263 0.45 -7.85 -23.46
CA THR A 263 1.07 -7.86 -24.79
C THR A 263 2.46 -7.23 -24.72
N ALA A 264 3.51 -8.04 -24.85
CA ALA A 264 4.87 -7.55 -24.86
C ALA A 264 5.13 -6.67 -26.09
N GLN A 265 5.82 -5.55 -25.89
CA GLN A 265 6.20 -4.64 -26.96
C GLN A 265 7.72 -4.63 -27.12
N GLU A 266 8.19 -4.60 -28.38
CA GLU A 266 9.61 -4.70 -28.70
C GLU A 266 10.44 -3.61 -28.00
N GLY A 267 11.31 -4.03 -27.07
CA GLY A 267 12.19 -3.16 -26.32
C GLY A 267 11.53 -2.35 -25.21
N ASN A 268 10.22 -2.46 -24.97
CA ASN A 268 9.53 -1.72 -23.92
C ASN A 268 9.68 -2.45 -22.57
N GLN A 269 10.45 -1.88 -21.64
CA GLN A 269 10.60 -2.42 -20.27
C GLN A 269 9.41 -2.10 -19.35
N GLY A 270 8.37 -1.42 -19.83
CA GLY A 270 7.22 -1.00 -19.05
C GLY A 270 7.24 0.50 -18.75
N PRO A 271 6.34 0.99 -17.89
CA PRO A 271 5.34 0.23 -17.15
C PRO A 271 4.30 -0.47 -18.05
N TYR A 272 3.91 -1.70 -17.67
CA TYR A 272 2.78 -2.43 -18.25
C TYR A 272 1.62 -2.45 -17.27
N LYS A 273 0.46 -1.98 -17.71
CA LYS A 273 -0.75 -1.89 -16.89
C LYS A 273 -1.42 -3.26 -16.69
N ILE A 274 -1.62 -3.65 -15.44
CA ILE A 274 -2.45 -4.76 -15.01
C ILE A 274 -3.90 -4.25 -14.93
N ARG A 275 -4.83 -5.00 -15.53
CA ARG A 275 -6.26 -4.68 -15.60
C ARG A 275 -7.06 -5.78 -14.91
N GLY A 276 -8.15 -5.41 -14.24
CA GLY A 276 -9.06 -6.35 -13.60
C GLY A 276 -9.75 -7.29 -14.59
N PRO A 277 -10.38 -8.37 -14.08
CA PRO A 277 -11.01 -9.40 -14.91
C PRO A 277 -12.06 -8.86 -15.88
N ASN A 278 -12.77 -7.79 -15.53
CA ASN A 278 -13.81 -7.16 -16.37
C ASN A 278 -13.30 -5.91 -17.10
N GLY A 279 -11.98 -5.73 -17.20
CA GLY A 279 -11.36 -4.60 -17.88
C GLY A 279 -11.14 -3.36 -17.01
N GLU A 280 -11.32 -3.47 -15.69
CA GLU A 280 -11.10 -2.38 -14.74
C GLU A 280 -9.65 -1.88 -14.82
N LEU A 281 -9.49 -0.58 -15.07
CA LEU A 281 -8.16 0.04 -15.14
C LEU A 281 -7.58 0.34 -13.77
N PHE A 282 -8.42 0.46 -12.74
CA PHE A 282 -7.97 0.65 -11.37
C PHE A 282 -8.24 -0.63 -10.60
N VAL A 283 -7.19 -1.42 -10.37
CA VAL A 283 -7.22 -2.59 -9.49
C VAL A 283 -6.20 -2.40 -8.39
N LEU A 284 -6.67 -2.48 -7.14
CA LEU A 284 -5.78 -2.48 -5.99
C LEU A 284 -5.26 -3.90 -5.79
N ILE A 285 -4.02 -4.12 -6.21
CA ILE A 285 -3.38 -5.43 -6.15
C ILE A 285 -2.89 -5.70 -4.72
N VAL A 286 -3.28 -6.84 -4.15
CA VAL A 286 -2.82 -7.28 -2.84
C VAL A 286 -1.31 -7.47 -2.88
N SER A 287 -0.58 -6.75 -2.03
CA SER A 287 0.88 -6.69 -2.07
C SER A 287 1.54 -8.05 -1.92
N GLY A 288 2.37 -8.45 -2.87
CA GLY A 288 3.06 -9.74 -2.89
C GLY A 288 2.21 -10.95 -3.21
N SER A 289 0.98 -10.75 -3.69
CA SER A 289 0.16 -11.81 -4.27
C SER A 289 0.55 -12.14 -5.72
N GLU A 290 1.32 -11.28 -6.39
CA GLU A 290 1.59 -11.40 -7.81
C GLU A 290 2.62 -12.48 -8.17
N ALA A 291 2.38 -13.16 -9.27
CA ALA A 291 3.30 -14.05 -9.94
C ALA A 291 3.36 -13.67 -11.42
N VAL A 292 4.50 -13.13 -11.84
CA VAL A 292 4.77 -12.75 -13.24
C VAL A 292 5.50 -13.89 -13.93
N PHE A 293 4.96 -14.33 -15.06
CA PHE A 293 5.52 -15.37 -15.91
C PHE A 293 5.83 -14.80 -17.29
N VAL A 294 7.02 -15.12 -17.81
CA VAL A 294 7.41 -14.80 -19.19
C VAL A 294 7.75 -16.08 -19.91
N ASN A 295 7.01 -16.41 -20.98
CA ASN A 295 7.12 -17.68 -21.72
C ASN A 295 7.07 -18.92 -20.79
N GLY A 296 6.20 -18.88 -19.78
CA GLY A 296 6.07 -19.94 -18.77
C GLY A 296 7.07 -19.91 -17.61
N ARG A 297 8.14 -19.09 -17.68
CA ARG A 297 9.12 -18.94 -16.60
C ARG A 297 8.64 -17.90 -15.58
N ARG A 298 8.50 -18.30 -14.32
CA ARG A 298 8.25 -17.37 -13.20
C ARG A 298 9.45 -16.44 -12.99
N LEU A 299 9.19 -15.14 -12.93
CA LEU A 299 10.20 -14.11 -12.70
C LEU A 299 10.33 -13.76 -11.21
N GLN A 300 11.49 -13.22 -10.84
CA GLN A 300 11.79 -12.76 -9.48
C GLN A 300 11.60 -11.25 -9.37
N ARG A 301 10.87 -10.82 -8.32
CA ARG A 301 10.65 -9.40 -8.01
C ARG A 301 11.84 -8.78 -7.29
N GLY A 302 12.23 -7.57 -7.70
CA GLY A 302 13.08 -6.64 -6.96
C GLY A 302 14.04 -5.87 -7.88
N GLU A 303 14.62 -4.79 -7.35
CA GLU A 303 15.47 -3.87 -8.13
C GLU A 303 16.71 -4.53 -8.75
N ASN A 304 17.21 -5.61 -8.15
CA ASN A 304 18.36 -6.39 -8.67
C ASN A 304 17.95 -7.73 -9.32
N TYR A 305 16.65 -7.98 -9.50
CA TYR A 305 16.11 -9.21 -10.09
C TYR A 305 15.50 -8.92 -11.47
N ASP A 306 14.36 -9.52 -11.82
CA ASP A 306 13.81 -9.46 -13.18
C ASP A 306 12.83 -8.29 -13.38
N TYR A 307 12.02 -7.95 -12.37
CA TYR A 307 11.01 -6.88 -12.47
C TYR A 307 10.70 -6.21 -11.11
N ILE A 308 10.03 -5.06 -11.16
CA ILE A 308 9.39 -4.37 -10.03
C ILE A 308 7.91 -4.12 -10.36
N ILE A 309 7.09 -3.90 -9.33
CA ILE A 309 5.65 -3.62 -9.47
C ILE A 309 5.28 -2.40 -8.63
N ASN A 310 4.45 -1.52 -9.20
CA ASN A 310 3.76 -0.46 -8.47
C ASN A 310 2.34 -0.95 -8.17
N TYR A 311 2.06 -1.32 -6.92
CA TYR A 311 0.76 -1.86 -6.50
C TYR A 311 -0.39 -0.86 -6.61
N ASN A 312 -0.11 0.43 -6.39
CA ASN A 312 -1.14 1.48 -6.43
C ASN A 312 -1.52 1.83 -7.87
N ALA A 313 -0.54 1.85 -8.77
CA ALA A 313 -0.80 2.05 -10.19
C ALA A 313 -1.22 0.75 -10.89
N GLY A 314 -1.02 -0.43 -10.29
CA GLY A 314 -1.21 -1.71 -10.95
C GLY A 314 -0.28 -1.86 -12.16
N GLU A 315 0.99 -1.52 -12.03
CA GLU A 315 1.95 -1.46 -13.15
C GLU A 315 3.20 -2.30 -12.91
N ILE A 316 3.65 -3.08 -13.91
CA ILE A 316 4.89 -3.85 -13.87
C ILE A 316 5.97 -3.18 -14.73
N ILE A 317 7.18 -3.06 -14.18
CA ILE A 317 8.37 -2.55 -14.89
C ILE A 317 9.46 -3.63 -14.83
N PHE A 318 9.97 -4.05 -15.98
CA PHE A 318 11.07 -5.01 -16.10
C PHE A 318 12.41 -4.29 -15.98
N ASN A 319 13.38 -4.92 -15.32
CA ASN A 319 14.70 -4.34 -15.17
C ASN A 319 15.48 -4.45 -16.47
N SER A 320 16.42 -3.53 -16.73
CA SER A 320 17.32 -3.58 -17.90
C SER A 320 18.08 -4.89 -18.07
N THR A 321 18.29 -5.65 -16.99
CA THR A 321 18.94 -6.97 -17.00
C THR A 321 18.06 -8.10 -17.53
N PHE A 322 16.76 -7.85 -17.76
CA PHE A 322 15.80 -8.78 -18.35
C PHE A 322 15.09 -8.13 -19.56
N PRO A 323 15.74 -8.04 -20.74
CA PRO A 323 15.18 -7.31 -21.88
C PRO A 323 13.91 -7.95 -22.45
N ILE A 324 12.79 -7.21 -22.42
CA ILE A 324 11.53 -7.60 -23.07
C ILE A 324 11.56 -7.47 -24.61
N THR A 325 11.05 -8.50 -25.29
CA THR A 325 10.87 -8.53 -26.76
C THR A 325 9.40 -8.74 -27.13
N SER A 326 9.02 -8.33 -28.34
CA SER A 326 7.65 -8.49 -28.87
C SER A 326 7.18 -9.94 -29.01
N GLU A 327 8.09 -10.90 -28.89
CA GLU A 327 7.84 -12.34 -29.05
C GLU A 327 7.53 -13.02 -27.70
N MET A 328 7.65 -12.29 -26.59
CA MET A 328 7.43 -12.80 -25.25
C MET A 328 5.95 -12.79 -24.87
N ARG A 329 5.50 -13.86 -24.21
CA ARG A 329 4.18 -13.93 -23.57
C ARG A 329 4.32 -13.62 -22.10
N ILE A 330 3.72 -12.52 -21.66
CA ILE A 330 3.74 -12.09 -20.26
C ILE A 330 2.38 -12.43 -19.66
N ILE A 331 2.37 -13.25 -18.61
CA ILE A 331 1.18 -13.61 -17.85
C ILE A 331 1.41 -13.17 -16.41
N VAL A 332 0.43 -12.46 -15.85
CA VAL A 332 0.47 -11.99 -14.48
C VAL A 332 -0.71 -12.59 -13.75
N GLU A 333 -0.44 -13.37 -12.71
CA GLU A 333 -1.44 -13.86 -11.77
C GLU A 333 -1.32 -13.01 -10.50
N TYR A 334 -2.42 -12.59 -9.91
CA TYR A 334 -2.41 -11.71 -8.73
C TYR A 334 -3.73 -11.82 -7.97
N GLN A 335 -3.78 -11.31 -6.75
CA GLN A 335 -5.03 -11.06 -6.05
C GLN A 335 -5.31 -9.57 -6.08
N PHE A 336 -6.57 -9.19 -6.27
CA PHE A 336 -7.01 -7.80 -6.17
C PHE A 336 -8.18 -7.70 -5.20
N THR A 337 -8.34 -6.54 -4.58
CA THR A 337 -9.46 -6.32 -3.66
C THR A 337 -10.75 -6.08 -4.45
N GLU A 338 -11.53 -7.14 -4.56
CA GLU A 338 -12.90 -7.07 -5.07
C GLU A 338 -13.84 -6.92 -3.88
N GLN A 339 -14.45 -5.74 -3.71
CA GLN A 339 -15.33 -5.46 -2.57
C GLN A 339 -16.80 -5.46 -3.00
N ASN A 340 -17.26 -6.42 -3.82
CA ASN A 340 -18.69 -6.46 -4.20
C ASN A 340 -19.55 -7.07 -3.09
N PHE A 341 -19.11 -8.17 -2.50
CA PHE A 341 -19.77 -8.84 -1.37
C PHE A 341 -18.75 -9.15 -0.26
N THR A 342 -19.24 -9.25 0.97
CA THR A 342 -18.44 -9.84 2.05
C THR A 342 -18.28 -11.33 1.76
N ARG A 343 -17.03 -11.81 1.68
CA ARG A 343 -16.74 -13.20 1.36
C ARG A 343 -16.12 -13.94 2.54
N VAL A 344 -16.69 -15.08 2.88
CA VAL A 344 -16.24 -15.94 3.98
C VAL A 344 -15.56 -17.17 3.39
N VAL A 345 -14.47 -17.60 4.02
CA VAL A 345 -13.77 -18.84 3.67
C VAL A 345 -13.60 -19.70 4.93
N ALA A 346 -13.80 -21.01 4.78
CA ALA A 346 -13.48 -21.98 5.81
C ALA A 346 -12.70 -23.15 5.20
N GLN A 347 -11.74 -23.65 5.97
CA GLN A 347 -10.91 -24.80 5.61
C GLN A 347 -10.84 -25.75 6.81
N ALA A 348 -10.99 -27.04 6.56
CA ALA A 348 -10.66 -28.09 7.50
C ALA A 348 -9.75 -29.10 6.79
N LYS A 349 -8.62 -29.44 7.40
CA LYS A 349 -7.69 -30.42 6.86
C LYS A 349 -7.18 -31.37 7.93
N THR A 350 -6.87 -32.59 7.54
CA THR A 350 -6.24 -33.59 8.38
C THR A 350 -5.24 -34.40 7.56
N SER A 351 -4.09 -34.70 8.13
CA SER A 351 -3.10 -35.59 7.57
C SER A 351 -2.69 -36.62 8.60
N HIS A 352 -2.38 -37.83 8.15
CA HIS A 352 -1.77 -38.87 8.97
C HIS A 352 -0.67 -39.55 8.17
N GLN A 353 0.53 -39.60 8.73
CA GLN A 353 1.72 -40.21 8.12
C GLN A 353 2.24 -41.36 8.98
N SER A 354 2.48 -42.49 8.34
CA SER A 354 3.12 -43.67 8.91
C SER A 354 4.34 -44.05 8.06
N GLU A 355 5.10 -45.07 8.47
CA GLU A 355 6.35 -45.46 7.78
C GLU A 355 6.15 -45.80 6.30
N ASN A 356 5.05 -46.49 5.96
CA ASN A 356 4.80 -47.01 4.61
C ASN A 356 3.56 -46.42 3.93
N TRP A 357 2.81 -45.55 4.59
CA TRP A 357 1.59 -44.98 4.03
C TRP A 357 1.25 -43.65 4.68
N GLY A 358 0.50 -42.81 3.96
CA GLY A 358 -0.07 -41.60 4.50
C GLY A 358 -1.39 -41.27 3.81
N ILE A 359 -2.24 -40.52 4.50
CA ILE A 359 -3.53 -40.05 3.99
C ILE A 359 -3.75 -38.61 4.42
N ASN A 360 -4.27 -37.79 3.51
CA ASN A 360 -4.70 -36.43 3.79
C ASN A 360 -6.15 -36.25 3.34
N GLY A 361 -6.91 -35.50 4.11
CA GLY A 361 -8.28 -35.08 3.81
C GLY A 361 -8.40 -33.57 3.95
N MET A 362 -9.09 -32.91 3.04
CA MET A 362 -9.39 -31.48 3.16
C MET A 362 -10.81 -31.18 2.69
N TYR A 363 -11.45 -30.24 3.38
CA TYR A 363 -12.67 -29.57 2.95
C TYR A 363 -12.41 -28.07 2.94
N PHE A 364 -12.80 -27.40 1.86
CA PHE A 364 -12.67 -25.98 1.63
C PHE A 364 -14.02 -25.42 1.18
N THR A 365 -14.41 -24.26 1.68
CA THR A 365 -15.57 -23.52 1.19
C THR A 365 -15.25 -22.03 1.17
N GLU A 366 -15.64 -21.36 0.11
CA GLU A 366 -15.54 -19.92 -0.07
C GLU A 366 -16.86 -19.41 -0.64
N SER A 367 -17.55 -18.56 0.11
CA SER A 367 -18.91 -18.14 -0.22
C SER A 367 -19.14 -16.65 0.03
N ASP A 368 -19.78 -15.99 -0.93
CA ASP A 368 -20.25 -14.62 -0.81
C ASP A 368 -21.53 -14.53 0.02
N LEU A 369 -21.56 -13.55 0.92
CA LEU A 369 -22.74 -13.22 1.69
C LEU A 369 -23.69 -12.38 0.82
N LYS A 370 -24.61 -13.04 0.11
CA LYS A 370 -25.58 -12.39 -0.80
C LYS A 370 -26.38 -11.22 -0.22
N ASN A 371 -26.53 -11.16 1.11
CA ASN A 371 -27.24 -10.11 1.83
C ASN A 371 -26.32 -9.04 2.46
N GLN A 372 -25.02 -9.04 2.14
CA GLN A 372 -24.04 -8.05 2.61
C GLN A 372 -23.21 -7.52 1.42
N PRO A 373 -23.85 -6.81 0.47
CA PRO A 373 -23.12 -6.09 -0.56
C PRO A 373 -22.26 -4.99 0.07
N LEU A 374 -21.11 -4.72 -0.53
CA LEU A 374 -20.14 -3.73 -0.06
C LEU A 374 -20.11 -2.52 -1.03
N GLN A 375 -19.40 -2.62 -2.16
CA GLN A 375 -19.29 -1.56 -3.18
C GLN A 375 -20.50 -1.53 -4.13
N GLN A 376 -21.07 -2.70 -4.47
CA GLN A 376 -22.21 -2.80 -5.36
C GLN A 376 -23.53 -2.77 -4.57
N SER A 377 -24.11 -1.59 -4.35
CA SER A 377 -25.46 -1.50 -3.77
C SER A 377 -26.50 -1.94 -4.79
N LEU A 378 -27.15 -3.07 -4.53
CA LEU A 378 -28.18 -3.66 -5.39
C LEU A 378 -29.58 -3.24 -4.96
N ASN A 379 -30.37 -2.72 -5.90
CA ASN A 379 -31.81 -2.50 -5.72
C ASN A 379 -32.64 -3.74 -6.13
N GLU A 380 -33.94 -3.74 -5.86
CA GLU A 380 -34.83 -4.89 -6.16
C GLU A 380 -34.82 -5.27 -7.65
N PHE A 381 -34.79 -4.28 -8.55
CA PHE A 381 -34.72 -4.51 -10.00
C PHE A 381 -33.40 -5.19 -10.41
N GLN A 382 -32.28 -4.77 -9.82
CA GLN A 382 -30.96 -5.34 -10.10
C GLN A 382 -30.80 -6.74 -9.52
N VAL A 383 -31.37 -7.02 -8.33
CA VAL A 383 -31.43 -8.39 -7.78
C VAL A 383 -32.28 -9.29 -8.68
N GLN A 384 -33.41 -8.79 -9.18
CA GLN A 384 -34.23 -9.55 -10.13
C GLN A 384 -33.50 -9.80 -11.45
N ALA A 385 -32.76 -8.81 -11.97
CA ALA A 385 -31.94 -9.00 -13.17
C ALA A 385 -30.87 -10.09 -12.96
N LEU A 386 -30.22 -10.13 -11.80
CA LEU A 386 -29.28 -11.21 -11.44
C LEU A 386 -30.00 -12.56 -11.33
N ALA A 387 -31.18 -12.63 -10.71
CA ALA A 387 -31.94 -13.87 -10.58
C ALA A 387 -32.43 -14.42 -11.94
N GLU A 388 -32.78 -13.55 -12.89
CA GLU A 388 -33.23 -13.92 -14.24
C GLU A 388 -32.06 -14.27 -15.17
N ALA A 389 -30.84 -13.79 -14.88
CA ALA A 389 -29.64 -14.04 -15.69
C ALA A 389 -29.08 -15.46 -15.56
N GLY A 390 -29.41 -16.20 -14.49
CA GLY A 390 -28.78 -17.50 -14.22
C GLY A 390 -27.26 -17.35 -14.06
N ASP A 391 -26.52 -18.24 -14.71
CA ASP A 391 -25.05 -18.21 -14.73
C ASP A 391 -24.46 -17.32 -15.86
N ASP A 392 -25.28 -16.71 -16.71
CA ASP A 392 -24.84 -15.95 -17.89
C ASP A 392 -24.47 -14.49 -17.57
N GLN A 393 -23.17 -14.23 -17.45
CA GLN A 393 -22.62 -12.88 -17.24
C GLN A 393 -23.02 -11.87 -18.33
N ALA A 394 -23.31 -12.30 -19.56
CA ALA A 394 -23.73 -11.40 -20.64
C ALA A 394 -25.13 -10.83 -20.41
N GLN A 395 -25.96 -11.47 -19.57
CA GLN A 395 -27.29 -10.99 -19.17
C GLN A 395 -27.24 -10.09 -17.92
N MET A 396 -26.09 -9.94 -17.27
CA MET A 396 -25.96 -9.18 -16.02
C MET A 396 -25.72 -7.67 -16.21
N PHE A 397 -26.03 -7.10 -17.39
CA PHE A 397 -25.90 -5.66 -17.64
C PHE A 397 -27.22 -4.92 -17.35
N VAL A 398 -27.13 -3.81 -16.61
CA VAL A 398 -28.27 -2.93 -16.30
C VAL A 398 -27.98 -1.47 -16.62
N PRO A 399 -29.00 -0.63 -16.85
CA PRO A 399 -28.82 0.83 -16.93
C PRO A 399 -28.18 1.37 -15.65
N SER A 400 -27.19 2.27 -15.78
CA SER A 400 -26.42 2.80 -14.63
C SER A 400 -27.00 4.08 -14.02
N ALA A 401 -27.90 4.76 -14.72
CA ALA A 401 -28.36 6.10 -14.33
C ALA A 401 -29.24 6.09 -13.06
N GLN A 402 -28.88 6.92 -12.09
CA GLN A 402 -29.63 7.14 -10.85
C GLN A 402 -29.89 8.62 -10.61
N GLU A 403 -31.15 8.99 -10.37
CA GLU A 403 -31.52 10.38 -10.04
C GLU A 403 -30.81 10.81 -8.74
N THR A 404 -30.17 11.98 -8.74
CA THR A 404 -29.31 12.46 -7.64
C THR A 404 -29.47 13.96 -7.45
N GLU A 405 -29.42 14.43 -6.21
CA GLU A 405 -29.44 15.87 -5.90
C GLU A 405 -28.19 16.59 -6.44
N PHE A 406 -28.34 17.88 -6.75
CA PHE A 406 -27.23 18.72 -7.18
C PHE A 406 -26.10 18.75 -6.14
N SER A 407 -24.87 18.65 -6.63
CA SER A 407 -23.66 18.76 -5.84
C SER A 407 -22.56 19.40 -6.68
N GLU A 408 -22.01 20.52 -6.21
CA GLU A 408 -20.90 21.22 -6.87
C GLU A 408 -19.66 20.33 -7.06
N ASN A 409 -19.48 19.32 -6.21
CA ASN A 409 -18.36 18.37 -6.25
C ASN A 409 -18.64 17.09 -7.08
N ARG A 410 -19.69 17.03 -7.90
CA ARG A 410 -20.04 15.82 -8.70
C ARG A 410 -20.35 16.17 -10.15
N ILE A 411 -19.96 15.29 -11.07
CA ILE A 411 -20.42 15.34 -12.47
C ILE A 411 -21.78 14.67 -12.54
N LEU A 412 -22.77 15.46 -12.95
CA LEU A 412 -24.15 15.04 -13.09
C LEU A 412 -24.60 15.28 -14.53
N TYR A 413 -25.57 14.49 -14.96
CA TYR A 413 -26.12 14.55 -16.30
C TYR A 413 -27.61 14.81 -16.22
N LYS A 414 -28.14 15.64 -17.09
CA LYS A 414 -29.57 15.68 -17.37
C LYS A 414 -29.91 14.69 -18.48
N LYS A 415 -31.15 14.23 -18.46
CA LYS A 415 -31.69 13.36 -19.52
C LYS A 415 -32.29 14.22 -20.63
N GLU A 416 -31.84 14.02 -21.87
CA GLU A 416 -32.31 14.74 -23.06
C GLU A 416 -32.54 13.76 -24.22
N ILE A 417 -33.46 14.09 -25.15
CA ILE A 417 -33.69 13.25 -26.34
C ILE A 417 -33.00 13.91 -27.54
N ILE A 418 -31.95 13.27 -28.06
CA ILE A 418 -31.18 13.74 -29.22
C ILE A 418 -31.42 12.77 -30.38
N ASN A 419 -31.94 13.27 -31.51
CA ASN A 419 -32.25 12.46 -32.71
C ASN A 419 -33.17 11.24 -32.44
N GLY A 420 -34.05 11.33 -31.43
CA GLY A 420 -34.97 10.24 -31.05
C GLY A 420 -34.36 9.17 -30.13
N ILE A 421 -33.12 9.37 -29.68
CA ILE A 421 -32.41 8.52 -28.71
C ILE A 421 -32.33 9.27 -27.38
N GLU A 422 -32.61 8.57 -26.28
CA GLU A 422 -32.41 9.10 -24.93
C GLU A 422 -30.91 9.18 -24.63
N ALA A 423 -30.42 10.38 -24.29
CA ALA A 423 -29.03 10.69 -24.03
C ALA A 423 -28.86 11.42 -22.69
N PHE A 424 -27.73 11.19 -22.03
CA PHE A 424 -27.32 11.86 -20.80
C PHE A 424 -26.34 12.97 -21.16
N VAL A 425 -26.73 14.22 -20.93
CA VAL A 425 -25.94 15.41 -21.26
C VAL A 425 -25.49 16.06 -19.96
N PHE A 426 -24.21 16.41 -19.84
CA PHE A 426 -23.68 17.05 -18.64
C PHE A 426 -24.49 18.31 -18.26
N SER A 427 -24.82 18.45 -16.97
CA SER A 427 -25.47 19.64 -16.42
C SER A 427 -24.98 19.95 -15.01
N ASN A 428 -24.80 21.24 -14.73
CA ASN A 428 -24.48 21.82 -13.43
C ASN A 428 -25.58 22.78 -12.95
N ASP A 429 -26.77 22.74 -13.55
CA ASP A 429 -27.89 23.56 -13.13
C ASP A 429 -28.63 22.87 -11.98
N PRO A 430 -28.70 23.48 -10.77
CA PRO A 430 -29.43 22.90 -9.64
C PRO A 430 -30.95 22.79 -9.88
N GLU A 431 -31.50 23.46 -10.89
CA GLU A 431 -32.91 23.39 -11.25
C GLU A 431 -33.23 22.24 -12.23
N ASP A 432 -32.22 21.59 -12.82
CA ASP A 432 -32.40 20.42 -13.68
C ASP A 432 -32.68 19.14 -12.85
N THR A 433 -33.38 18.17 -13.44
CA THR A 433 -33.40 16.81 -12.89
C THR A 433 -32.11 16.10 -13.26
N LEU A 434 -31.26 15.91 -12.26
CA LEU A 434 -29.89 15.43 -12.43
C LEU A 434 -29.76 13.93 -12.13
N PHE A 435 -28.87 13.29 -12.87
CA PHE A 435 -28.57 11.87 -12.79
C PHE A 435 -27.06 11.66 -12.57
N SER A 436 -26.72 10.77 -11.64
CA SER A 436 -25.40 10.16 -11.58
C SER A 436 -25.38 8.98 -12.55
N VAL A 437 -24.43 8.96 -13.48
CA VAL A 437 -24.35 7.97 -14.56
C VAL A 437 -22.93 7.39 -14.63
N THR A 438 -22.84 6.07 -14.59
CA THR A 438 -21.58 5.35 -14.81
C THR A 438 -21.49 4.93 -16.27
N PHE A 439 -20.39 5.27 -16.94
CA PHE A 439 -20.15 4.90 -18.33
C PHE A 439 -19.14 3.74 -18.42
N THR A 440 -19.53 2.67 -19.08
CA THR A 440 -18.66 1.49 -19.31
C THR A 440 -18.10 1.53 -20.73
N GLU A 441 -16.80 1.25 -20.87
CA GLU A 441 -16.15 1.15 -22.17
C GLU A 441 -16.59 -0.14 -22.86
N VAL A 442 -17.32 -0.01 -23.98
CA VAL A 442 -17.82 -1.14 -24.79
C VAL A 442 -16.95 -1.37 -26.03
N GLY A 443 -15.94 -0.53 -26.26
CA GLY A 443 -15.04 -0.63 -27.40
C GLY A 443 -15.41 0.30 -28.55
N GLN A 444 -14.46 0.51 -29.47
CA GLN A 444 -14.58 1.51 -30.53
C GLN A 444 -15.74 1.20 -31.49
N ASN A 445 -16.60 2.19 -31.75
CA ASN A 445 -17.82 2.09 -32.56
C ASN A 445 -18.87 1.12 -31.99
N GLN A 446 -18.79 0.79 -30.71
CA GLN A 446 -19.77 -0.05 -30.01
C GLN A 446 -20.59 0.73 -28.99
N GLY A 447 -20.29 2.01 -28.77
CA GLY A 447 -21.02 2.88 -27.84
C GLY A 447 -21.36 4.25 -28.40
N ASN A 448 -22.25 4.98 -27.73
CA ASN A 448 -22.75 6.28 -28.16
C ASN A 448 -22.13 7.47 -27.39
N TYR A 449 -21.09 7.25 -26.58
CA TYR A 449 -20.43 8.32 -25.82
C TYR A 449 -18.91 8.34 -26.04
N ILE A 450 -18.33 9.54 -25.98
CA ILE A 450 -16.88 9.81 -25.97
C ILE A 450 -16.51 10.65 -24.75
N LEU A 451 -15.27 10.57 -24.29
CA LEU A 451 -14.77 11.42 -23.21
C LEU A 451 -14.46 12.85 -23.72
N SER A 452 -14.99 13.86 -23.05
CA SER A 452 -14.87 15.29 -23.37
C SER A 452 -14.11 16.03 -22.24
N ASN A 453 -13.08 16.81 -22.63
CA ASN A 453 -12.16 17.63 -21.81
C ASN A 453 -11.16 16.96 -20.83
N THR A 454 -9.96 17.56 -20.73
CA THR A 454 -8.77 17.09 -19.97
C THR A 454 -8.28 18.07 -18.89
N THR A 455 -8.99 19.17 -18.63
CA THR A 455 -8.55 20.25 -17.71
C THR A 455 -9.33 20.34 -16.41
N THR A 456 -10.49 19.68 -16.32
CA THR A 456 -11.33 19.61 -15.12
C THR A 456 -10.91 18.45 -14.21
N VAL A 457 -11.26 18.55 -12.92
CA VAL A 457 -10.95 17.56 -11.88
C VAL A 457 -11.63 16.19 -12.12
N THR A 458 -12.62 16.11 -13.03
CA THR A 458 -13.46 14.93 -13.30
C THR A 458 -13.79 14.77 -14.79
N SER A 459 -13.91 13.51 -15.24
CA SER A 459 -14.25 13.09 -16.62
C SER A 459 -15.70 13.40 -17.01
N ILE A 460 -15.91 14.06 -18.14
CA ILE A 460 -17.25 14.35 -18.71
C ILE A 460 -17.44 13.51 -19.97
N TYR A 461 -18.57 12.82 -20.10
CA TYR A 461 -18.90 12.03 -21.30
C TYR A 461 -19.88 12.80 -22.18
N GLU A 462 -19.59 12.84 -23.48
CA GLU A 462 -20.40 13.53 -24.47
C GLU A 462 -21.05 12.51 -25.40
N PHE A 463 -22.36 12.67 -25.61
CA PHE A 463 -23.12 11.82 -26.51
C PHE A 463 -22.78 12.14 -27.96
N VAL A 464 -22.40 11.12 -28.73
CA VAL A 464 -22.17 11.19 -30.18
C VAL A 464 -23.23 10.35 -30.87
N PRO A 465 -24.11 10.96 -31.68
CA PRO A 465 -25.19 10.23 -32.32
C PRO A 465 -24.63 9.20 -33.32
N PRO A 466 -25.24 8.00 -33.41
CA PRO A 466 -24.84 6.98 -34.36
C PRO A 466 -25.02 7.42 -35.82
N GLU A 467 -24.06 7.08 -36.69
CA GLU A 467 -24.14 7.32 -38.13
C GLU A 467 -24.65 6.05 -38.84
N ASN A 468 -25.75 6.14 -39.59
CA ASN A 468 -26.40 5.00 -40.27
C ASN A 468 -26.72 3.80 -39.34
N GLY A 469 -26.95 4.05 -38.06
CA GLY A 469 -27.22 3.01 -37.06
C GLY A 469 -25.97 2.37 -36.44
N VAL A 470 -24.76 2.86 -36.79
CA VAL A 470 -23.50 2.42 -36.17
C VAL A 470 -23.08 3.46 -35.12
N PRO A 471 -22.94 3.07 -33.84
CA PRO A 471 -22.41 3.95 -32.79
C PRO A 471 -21.03 4.49 -33.16
N GLN A 472 -20.73 5.74 -32.79
CA GLN A 472 -19.47 6.41 -33.13
C GLN A 472 -18.53 6.60 -31.92
N GLY A 473 -19.03 6.34 -30.72
CA GLY A 473 -18.27 6.39 -29.47
C GLY A 473 -17.74 5.03 -29.04
N ASN A 474 -17.22 4.99 -27.82
CA ASN A 474 -16.68 3.79 -27.19
C ASN A 474 -17.22 3.53 -25.78
N PHE A 475 -18.16 4.35 -25.30
CA PHE A 475 -18.79 4.21 -23.98
C PHE A 475 -20.31 4.13 -24.05
N GLU A 476 -20.93 3.45 -23.08
CA GLU A 476 -22.38 3.34 -22.87
C GLU A 476 -22.76 3.54 -21.39
N PRO A 477 -23.95 4.10 -21.06
CA PRO A 477 -24.43 4.33 -19.70
C PRO A 477 -25.04 3.06 -19.08
N ILE A 478 -24.27 1.97 -19.13
CA ILE A 478 -24.59 0.68 -18.55
C ILE A 478 -23.55 0.31 -17.50
N GLN A 479 -23.93 -0.58 -16.59
CA GLN A 479 -23.03 -1.19 -15.62
C GLN A 479 -23.25 -2.71 -15.61
N GLN A 480 -22.16 -3.46 -15.50
CA GLN A 480 -22.21 -4.91 -15.29
C GLN A 480 -22.43 -5.18 -13.79
N LEU A 481 -23.44 -5.97 -13.46
CA LEU A 481 -23.67 -6.47 -12.11
C LEU A 481 -22.85 -7.73 -11.87
N ILE A 482 -22.36 -7.87 -10.64
CA ILE A 482 -21.61 -9.03 -10.17
C ILE A 482 -22.52 -9.83 -9.23
N ALA A 483 -22.69 -11.12 -9.52
CA ALA A 483 -23.47 -12.05 -8.72
C ALA A 483 -22.63 -12.62 -7.55
N PRO A 484 -23.23 -12.89 -6.38
CA PRO A 484 -22.57 -13.57 -5.27
C PRO A 484 -22.37 -15.06 -5.59
N GLN A 485 -21.17 -15.60 -5.30
CA GLN A 485 -20.76 -16.96 -5.69
C GLN A 485 -20.47 -17.86 -4.47
N ASN A 486 -20.46 -19.18 -4.67
CA ASN A 486 -20.05 -20.17 -3.67
C ASN A 486 -19.26 -21.32 -4.32
N LEU A 487 -18.02 -21.53 -3.86
CA LEU A 487 -17.16 -22.65 -4.24
C LEU A 487 -16.89 -23.53 -3.02
N GLN A 488 -17.16 -24.82 -3.14
CA GLN A 488 -16.80 -25.84 -2.15
C GLN A 488 -15.96 -26.92 -2.81
N VAL A 489 -14.90 -27.37 -2.13
CA VAL A 489 -14.02 -28.44 -2.60
C VAL A 489 -13.73 -29.40 -1.45
N ALA A 490 -14.01 -30.68 -1.64
CA ALA A 490 -13.64 -31.76 -0.75
C ALA A 490 -12.62 -32.65 -1.44
N MET A 491 -11.53 -33.02 -0.77
CA MET A 491 -10.51 -33.92 -1.32
C MET A 491 -10.08 -34.96 -0.29
N VAL A 492 -9.68 -36.13 -0.80
CA VAL A 492 -8.94 -37.16 -0.06
C VAL A 492 -7.80 -37.66 -0.95
N ASN A 493 -6.57 -37.65 -0.42
CA ASN A 493 -5.41 -38.17 -1.11
C ASN A 493 -4.51 -38.99 -0.18
N GLY A 494 -3.58 -39.74 -0.73
CA GLY A 494 -2.67 -40.52 0.07
C GLY A 494 -1.62 -41.25 -0.75
N TYR A 495 -0.65 -41.79 -0.05
CA TYR A 495 0.40 -42.64 -0.63
C TYR A 495 0.47 -43.97 0.11
N TYR A 496 0.87 -45.03 -0.61
CA TYR A 496 1.09 -46.36 -0.05
C TYR A 496 2.30 -47.04 -0.73
N ASN A 497 3.33 -47.32 0.07
CA ASN A 497 4.53 -48.06 -0.34
C ASN A 497 4.25 -49.57 -0.26
N ILE A 498 3.77 -50.16 -1.36
CA ILE A 498 3.53 -51.62 -1.46
C ILE A 498 4.82 -52.40 -1.15
N SER A 499 5.96 -51.89 -1.61
CA SER A 499 7.27 -52.46 -1.34
C SER A 499 8.33 -51.36 -1.36
N LYS A 500 9.58 -51.68 -1.01
CA LYS A 500 10.73 -50.76 -1.19
C LYS A 500 10.94 -50.30 -2.64
N LYS A 501 10.28 -50.93 -3.62
CA LYS A 501 10.39 -50.64 -5.04
C LYS A 501 9.09 -50.15 -5.68
N THR A 502 7.98 -50.10 -4.95
CA THR A 502 6.66 -49.82 -5.54
C THR A 502 5.89 -48.88 -4.62
N ALA A 503 5.50 -47.72 -5.15
CA ALA A 503 4.68 -46.74 -4.47
C ALA A 503 3.44 -46.43 -5.30
N ILE A 504 2.32 -46.19 -4.63
CA ILE A 504 1.08 -45.71 -5.24
C ILE A 504 0.69 -44.42 -4.53
N ASP A 505 0.39 -43.39 -5.30
CA ASP A 505 -0.26 -42.17 -4.84
C ASP A 505 -1.66 -42.10 -5.47
N TYR A 506 -2.64 -41.62 -4.74
CA TYR A 506 -4.00 -41.43 -5.25
C TYR A 506 -4.62 -40.15 -4.69
N GLU A 507 -5.55 -39.57 -5.42
CA GLU A 507 -6.31 -38.40 -5.00
C GLU A 507 -7.71 -38.43 -5.62
N ILE A 508 -8.73 -38.08 -4.84
CA ILE A 508 -10.10 -37.89 -5.30
C ILE A 508 -10.56 -36.53 -4.76
N ALA A 509 -11.15 -35.71 -5.62
CA ALA A 509 -11.71 -34.42 -5.26
C ALA A 509 -13.13 -34.27 -5.81
N LEU A 510 -13.98 -33.56 -5.08
CA LEU A 510 -15.33 -33.17 -5.44
C LEU A 510 -15.42 -31.66 -5.33
N SER A 511 -16.07 -31.00 -6.28
CA SER A 511 -16.38 -29.58 -6.21
C SER A 511 -17.88 -29.34 -6.32
N ASP A 512 -18.32 -28.23 -5.74
CA ASP A 512 -19.65 -27.64 -5.92
C ASP A 512 -19.44 -26.13 -6.12
N ASN A 513 -19.75 -25.61 -7.30
CA ASN A 513 -19.47 -24.24 -7.71
C ASN A 513 -20.71 -23.55 -8.28
N ASP A 514 -21.39 -22.80 -7.43
CA ASP A 514 -22.54 -21.96 -7.76
C ASP A 514 -22.05 -20.54 -8.12
N LYS A 515 -22.30 -20.09 -9.35
CA LYS A 515 -21.86 -18.77 -9.84
C LYS A 515 -22.86 -17.66 -9.56
N ASN A 516 -24.04 -17.96 -9.03
CA ASN A 516 -25.08 -16.97 -8.74
C ASN A 516 -26.07 -17.43 -7.64
N LEU A 517 -25.75 -17.10 -6.39
CA LEU A 517 -26.59 -17.41 -5.22
C LEU A 517 -27.97 -16.69 -5.18
N PHE A 518 -28.30 -15.86 -6.18
CA PHE A 518 -29.63 -15.26 -6.36
C PHE A 518 -30.53 -16.04 -7.35
N SER A 519 -29.99 -16.97 -8.12
CA SER A 519 -30.70 -17.74 -9.13
C SER A 519 -30.66 -19.23 -8.78
N ASP A 520 -31.77 -19.93 -9.01
CA ASP A 520 -31.81 -21.40 -9.01
C ASP A 520 -31.70 -21.98 -10.45
N LEU A 521 -31.60 -21.11 -11.48
CA LEU A 521 -31.39 -21.52 -12.86
C LEU A 521 -29.95 -22.03 -13.02
N ASP A 522 -29.80 -23.12 -13.78
CA ASP A 522 -28.53 -23.77 -14.15
C ASP A 522 -27.80 -24.55 -13.04
N ASP A 523 -28.34 -24.63 -11.82
CA ASP A 523 -27.71 -25.32 -10.66
C ASP A 523 -27.43 -26.84 -10.85
N ASP A 524 -28.07 -27.48 -11.83
CA ASP A 524 -27.85 -28.90 -12.16
C ASP A 524 -26.39 -29.19 -12.62
N ASN A 525 -25.60 -28.17 -12.96
CA ASN A 525 -24.22 -28.29 -13.43
C ASN A 525 -23.15 -27.82 -12.41
N ASN A 526 -23.52 -27.52 -11.16
CA ASN A 526 -22.58 -26.97 -10.17
C ASN A 526 -21.56 -28.00 -9.64
N THR A 527 -21.91 -29.29 -9.65
CA THR A 527 -21.09 -30.35 -9.03
C THR A 527 -20.18 -31.07 -10.01
N GLY A 528 -18.95 -31.39 -9.62
CA GLY A 528 -18.02 -32.19 -10.43
C GLY A 528 -17.04 -33.04 -9.62
N LEU A 529 -16.53 -34.11 -10.25
CA LEU A 529 -15.56 -35.06 -9.71
C LEU A 529 -14.19 -34.95 -10.41
N ALA A 530 -13.10 -35.06 -9.65
CA ALA A 530 -11.77 -35.29 -10.17
C ALA A 530 -11.08 -36.46 -9.45
N ALA A 531 -10.26 -37.23 -10.16
CA ALA A 531 -9.54 -38.37 -9.62
C ALA A 531 -8.15 -38.50 -10.25
N ARG A 532 -7.15 -38.87 -9.45
CA ARG A 532 -5.77 -39.09 -9.87
C ARG A 532 -5.24 -40.38 -9.25
N MET A 533 -4.46 -41.14 -10.01
CA MET A 533 -3.73 -42.30 -9.54
C MET A 533 -2.35 -42.35 -10.19
N ASN A 534 -1.30 -42.33 -9.37
CA ASN A 534 0.09 -42.47 -9.80
C ASN A 534 0.68 -43.76 -9.23
N ILE A 535 1.22 -44.61 -10.10
CA ILE A 535 1.92 -45.83 -9.70
C ILE A 535 3.37 -45.70 -10.14
N THR A 536 4.32 -45.76 -9.20
CA THR A 536 5.76 -45.73 -9.49
C THR A 536 6.43 -47.03 -9.09
N GLN A 537 7.17 -47.63 -10.01
CA GLN A 537 7.94 -48.85 -9.84
C GLN A 537 9.43 -48.59 -10.11
N ASN A 538 10.27 -48.83 -9.12
CA ASN A 538 11.71 -48.97 -9.29
C ASN A 538 12.01 -50.33 -9.93
N LEU A 539 12.49 -50.33 -11.18
CA LEU A 539 12.85 -51.54 -11.91
C LEU A 539 14.30 -51.96 -11.63
N ILE A 540 15.21 -50.98 -11.63
CA ILE A 540 16.65 -51.20 -11.44
C ILE A 540 17.15 -50.24 -10.36
N GLN A 541 17.87 -50.80 -9.41
CA GLN A 541 18.68 -50.06 -8.43
C GLN A 541 19.95 -50.87 -8.22
N THR A 542 21.08 -50.43 -8.78
CA THR A 542 22.37 -51.07 -8.53
C THR A 542 23.05 -50.45 -7.31
N GLN A 543 23.93 -51.21 -6.64
CA GLN A 543 24.77 -50.66 -5.57
C GLN A 543 25.68 -49.54 -6.07
N ASP A 544 26.07 -49.63 -7.35
CA ASP A 544 27.06 -48.77 -7.98
C ASP A 544 26.44 -47.64 -8.81
N SER A 545 25.26 -47.11 -8.44
CA SER A 545 24.65 -45.81 -8.86
C SER A 545 23.68 -45.72 -10.07
N LEU A 546 23.14 -46.83 -10.60
CA LEU A 546 22.08 -46.78 -11.61
C LEU A 546 20.70 -46.97 -10.98
N LYS A 547 19.79 -46.01 -11.18
CA LYS A 547 18.38 -46.07 -10.78
C LYS A 547 17.47 -45.86 -11.99
N LEU A 548 16.54 -46.79 -12.21
CA LEU A 548 15.52 -46.70 -13.26
C LEU A 548 14.13 -46.86 -12.63
N ASP A 549 13.35 -45.78 -12.66
CA ASP A 549 11.96 -45.75 -12.20
C ASP A 549 11.03 -45.65 -13.42
N VAL A 550 9.96 -46.45 -13.43
CA VAL A 550 8.88 -46.36 -14.41
C VAL A 550 7.61 -46.02 -13.65
N GLY A 551 6.79 -45.12 -14.18
CA GLY A 551 5.51 -44.79 -13.57
C GLY A 551 4.41 -44.53 -14.57
N LEU A 552 3.18 -44.58 -14.06
CA LEU A 552 1.95 -44.29 -14.77
C LEU A 552 1.09 -43.40 -13.88
N ASP A 553 0.80 -42.18 -14.34
CA ASP A 553 -0.02 -41.19 -13.65
C ASP A 553 -1.26 -40.88 -14.51
N VAL A 554 -2.44 -41.24 -14.00
CA VAL A 554 -3.71 -41.04 -14.71
C VAL A 554 -4.53 -40.04 -13.93
N ASN A 555 -4.96 -38.97 -14.60
CA ASN A 555 -5.79 -37.90 -14.06
C ASN A 555 -7.09 -37.85 -14.85
N PHE A 556 -8.22 -37.85 -14.15
CA PHE A 556 -9.56 -37.66 -14.69
C PHE A 556 -10.20 -36.44 -14.04
N ILE A 557 -10.81 -35.58 -14.84
CA ILE A 557 -11.51 -34.38 -14.37
C ILE A 557 -12.84 -34.31 -15.13
N GLU A 558 -13.95 -34.35 -14.40
CA GLU A 558 -15.28 -34.11 -14.96
C GLU A 558 -15.42 -32.65 -15.41
N ASP A 559 -16.20 -32.39 -16.46
CA ASP A 559 -16.37 -31.06 -17.06
C ASP A 559 -16.80 -29.95 -16.07
N ASN A 560 -17.64 -30.30 -15.11
CA ASN A 560 -18.13 -29.38 -14.08
C ASN A 560 -17.19 -29.24 -12.86
N PHE A 561 -16.05 -29.96 -12.83
CA PHE A 561 -15.12 -29.84 -11.70
C PHE A 561 -14.40 -28.49 -11.71
N THR A 562 -14.50 -27.77 -10.60
CA THR A 562 -13.86 -26.47 -10.40
C THR A 562 -12.82 -26.55 -9.27
N SER A 563 -11.57 -26.20 -9.57
CA SER A 563 -10.50 -26.13 -8.59
C SER A 563 -10.38 -24.74 -7.96
N ILE A 564 -9.77 -24.65 -6.77
CA ILE A 564 -9.59 -23.38 -6.04
C ILE A 564 -8.62 -22.43 -6.77
N GLN A 565 -7.55 -23.00 -7.33
CA GLN A 565 -6.57 -22.32 -8.18
C GLN A 565 -6.25 -23.19 -9.39
N ARG A 566 -5.47 -22.66 -10.34
CA ARG A 566 -5.11 -23.39 -11.55
C ARG A 566 -4.31 -24.65 -11.23
N LEU A 567 -4.74 -25.77 -11.81
CA LEU A 567 -4.12 -27.10 -11.67
C LEU A 567 -2.81 -27.26 -12.45
N PHE A 568 -2.79 -26.78 -13.69
CA PHE A 568 -1.66 -26.95 -14.62
C PHE A 568 -0.76 -25.70 -14.66
N ASN A 569 0.26 -25.70 -15.52
CA ASN A 569 1.12 -24.52 -15.70
C ASN A 569 0.44 -23.43 -16.56
N VAL A 570 0.94 -22.19 -16.53
CA VAL A 570 0.41 -21.02 -17.29
C VAL A 570 0.28 -21.23 -18.79
N GLU A 571 1.10 -22.11 -19.36
CA GLU A 571 1.16 -22.39 -20.79
C GLU A 571 0.41 -23.68 -21.16
N PHE A 572 -0.27 -24.36 -20.23
CA PHE A 572 -0.88 -25.68 -20.48
C PHE A 572 -1.78 -25.72 -21.72
N THR A 573 -2.70 -24.77 -21.85
CA THR A 573 -3.60 -24.66 -23.02
C THR A 573 -2.81 -24.59 -24.33
N ARG A 574 -1.70 -23.86 -24.32
CA ARG A 574 -0.82 -23.72 -25.49
C ARG A 574 0.07 -24.93 -25.70
N ASP A 575 0.60 -25.52 -24.64
CA ASP A 575 1.41 -26.74 -24.66
C ASP A 575 0.65 -27.96 -25.22
N TRP A 576 -0.66 -27.84 -25.41
CA TRP A 576 -1.56 -28.82 -25.99
C TRP A 576 -2.36 -28.30 -27.21
N ASN A 577 -2.21 -27.03 -27.63
CA ASN A 577 -3.04 -26.38 -28.66
C ASN A 577 -4.55 -26.60 -28.45
N ILE A 578 -5.01 -26.36 -27.23
CA ILE A 578 -6.43 -26.51 -26.88
C ILE A 578 -7.15 -25.18 -27.15
N GLU A 579 -8.33 -25.25 -27.76
CA GLU A 579 -9.25 -24.13 -27.91
C GLU A 579 -10.66 -24.58 -27.54
N ASN A 580 -11.25 -23.96 -26.51
CA ASN A 580 -12.60 -24.26 -26.01
C ASN A 580 -12.84 -25.78 -25.82
N PRO A 581 -12.09 -26.46 -24.94
CA PRO A 581 -12.26 -27.88 -24.71
C PRO A 581 -13.66 -28.16 -24.12
N LEU A 582 -14.27 -29.28 -24.50
CA LEU A 582 -15.63 -29.67 -24.08
C LEU A 582 -15.65 -31.11 -23.53
N GLY A 583 -16.42 -31.31 -22.46
CA GLY A 583 -16.58 -32.59 -21.79
C GLY A 583 -15.43 -32.94 -20.84
N ASN A 584 -15.43 -34.19 -20.37
CA ASN A 584 -14.54 -34.70 -19.34
C ASN A 584 -13.09 -34.78 -19.84
N GLN A 585 -12.13 -34.39 -19.01
CA GLN A 585 -10.70 -34.46 -19.30
C GLN A 585 -10.08 -35.76 -18.75
N LEU A 586 -9.33 -36.46 -19.59
CA LEU A 586 -8.49 -37.59 -19.20
C LEU A 586 -7.04 -37.32 -19.63
N LEU A 587 -6.12 -37.26 -18.66
CA LEU A 587 -4.68 -37.11 -18.89
C LEU A 587 -3.93 -38.33 -18.35
N THR A 588 -3.34 -39.11 -19.25
CA THR A 588 -2.49 -40.25 -18.92
C THR A 588 -1.02 -39.90 -19.17
N ASP A 589 -0.16 -39.99 -18.16
CA ASP A 589 1.29 -39.75 -18.22
C ASP A 589 2.06 -41.03 -17.87
N ALA A 590 2.58 -41.71 -18.88
CA ALA A 590 3.51 -42.83 -18.71
C ALA A 590 4.95 -42.32 -18.79
N TYR A 591 5.73 -42.48 -17.72
CA TYR A 591 7.07 -41.94 -17.64
C TYR A 591 8.14 -42.97 -17.25
N THR A 592 9.37 -42.71 -17.70
CA THR A 592 10.57 -43.43 -17.29
C THR A 592 11.63 -42.43 -16.85
N ARG A 593 12.13 -42.57 -15.62
CA ARG A 593 13.18 -41.73 -15.03
C ARG A 593 14.44 -42.55 -14.82
N LEU A 594 15.51 -42.12 -15.47
CA LEU A 594 16.85 -42.65 -15.35
C LEU A 594 17.69 -41.69 -14.51
N ASN A 595 18.29 -42.18 -13.43
CA ASN A 595 19.40 -41.53 -12.75
C ASN A 595 20.62 -42.46 -12.84
N TRP A 596 21.71 -41.95 -13.42
CA TRP A 596 22.99 -42.65 -13.48
C TRP A 596 24.09 -41.80 -12.84
N LYS A 597 24.71 -42.35 -11.79
CA LYS A 597 25.84 -41.73 -11.06
C LYS A 597 25.56 -40.36 -10.43
N ASP A 598 24.29 -39.95 -10.32
CA ASP A 598 23.90 -38.57 -10.02
C ASP A 598 24.52 -37.54 -10.99
N GLN A 599 24.94 -38.01 -12.17
CA GLN A 599 25.55 -37.22 -13.25
C GLN A 599 24.62 -37.10 -14.45
N ILE A 600 23.78 -38.11 -14.71
CA ILE A 600 22.81 -38.10 -15.81
C ILE A 600 21.43 -38.36 -15.24
N PHE A 601 20.54 -37.39 -15.40
CA PHE A 601 19.13 -37.46 -15.10
C PHE A 601 18.36 -37.35 -16.41
N SER A 602 17.66 -38.40 -16.82
CA SER A 602 16.86 -38.40 -18.05
C SER A 602 15.45 -38.86 -17.75
N THR A 603 14.44 -38.10 -18.17
CA THR A 603 13.03 -38.43 -18.05
C THR A 603 12.41 -38.45 -19.43
N TYR A 604 11.90 -39.59 -19.84
CA TYR A 604 11.02 -39.72 -21.00
C TYR A 604 9.58 -39.83 -20.53
N ARG A 605 8.66 -39.10 -21.15
CA ARG A 605 7.22 -39.13 -20.89
C ARG A 605 6.43 -39.34 -22.17
N PHE A 606 5.39 -40.15 -22.09
CA PHE A 606 4.32 -40.23 -23.07
C PHE A 606 3.05 -39.75 -22.39
N ASN A 607 2.49 -38.64 -22.89
CA ASN A 607 1.28 -38.03 -22.39
C ASN A 607 0.16 -38.18 -23.41
N HIS A 608 -0.96 -38.77 -23.00
CA HIS A 608 -2.20 -38.78 -23.76
C HIS A 608 -3.22 -37.88 -23.06
N LEU A 609 -3.73 -36.87 -23.75
CA LEU A 609 -4.79 -35.98 -23.26
C LEU A 609 -6.02 -36.12 -24.14
N GLU A 610 -7.17 -36.35 -23.52
CA GLU A 610 -8.47 -36.45 -24.20
C GLU A 610 -9.49 -35.57 -23.47
N PHE A 611 -10.28 -34.82 -24.23
CA PHE A 611 -11.55 -34.25 -23.80
C PHE A 611 -12.66 -34.99 -24.52
N SER A 612 -13.64 -35.53 -23.78
CA SER A 612 -14.56 -36.55 -24.28
C SER A 612 -15.39 -36.16 -25.50
N GLU A 613 -15.53 -34.86 -25.80
CA GLU A 613 -16.38 -34.38 -26.90
C GLU A 613 -15.63 -33.81 -28.11
N ASN A 614 -14.44 -33.21 -27.93
CA ASN A 614 -13.89 -32.38 -29.00
C ASN A 614 -12.37 -32.33 -29.15
N PHE A 615 -11.57 -33.03 -28.34
CA PHE A 615 -10.11 -32.95 -28.42
C PHE A 615 -9.41 -34.25 -28.00
N LYS A 616 -8.36 -34.63 -28.72
CA LYS A 616 -7.38 -35.64 -28.31
C LYS A 616 -5.98 -35.20 -28.70
N GLY A 617 -4.97 -35.56 -27.91
CA GLY A 617 -3.58 -35.25 -28.20
C GLY A 617 -2.61 -36.25 -27.58
N ASP A 618 -1.60 -36.61 -28.36
CA ASP A 618 -0.49 -37.47 -27.94
C ASP A 618 0.80 -36.65 -27.94
N LYS A 619 1.46 -36.58 -26.79
CA LYS A 619 2.68 -35.81 -26.59
C LYS A 619 3.81 -36.68 -26.05
N HIS A 620 4.93 -36.65 -26.75
CA HIS A 620 6.18 -37.24 -26.30
C HIS A 620 7.06 -36.15 -25.71
N GLN A 621 7.65 -36.38 -24.54
CA GLN A 621 8.58 -35.44 -23.91
C GLN A 621 9.87 -36.15 -23.50
N LEU A 622 11.00 -35.48 -23.72
CA LEU A 622 12.31 -35.92 -23.26
C LEU A 622 12.99 -34.76 -22.53
N GLN A 623 13.29 -34.97 -21.25
CA GLN A 623 14.06 -34.04 -20.44
C GLN A 623 15.36 -34.74 -20.03
N THR A 624 16.51 -34.14 -20.26
CA THR A 624 17.81 -34.71 -19.87
C THR A 624 18.70 -33.62 -19.31
N LEU A 625 19.21 -33.85 -18.10
CA LEU A 625 20.25 -33.07 -17.46
C LEU A 625 21.46 -33.97 -17.27
N MET A 626 22.59 -33.53 -17.80
CA MET A 626 23.84 -34.27 -17.77
C MET A 626 24.94 -33.34 -17.29
N ASP A 627 25.51 -33.65 -16.13
CA ASP A 627 26.61 -32.94 -15.49
C ASP A 627 27.85 -33.85 -15.45
N TRP A 628 28.52 -33.97 -16.59
CA TRP A 628 29.71 -34.79 -16.75
C TRP A 628 30.94 -33.91 -16.98
N ASN A 629 31.58 -33.46 -15.90
CA ASN A 629 32.76 -32.60 -15.96
C ASN A 629 33.77 -33.06 -17.05
N PRO A 630 34.11 -32.21 -18.04
CA PRO A 630 33.83 -30.76 -18.17
C PRO A 630 32.54 -30.35 -18.91
N VAL A 631 31.70 -31.29 -19.35
CA VAL A 631 30.51 -31.05 -20.17
C VAL A 631 29.25 -31.02 -19.32
N GLN A 632 28.46 -29.97 -19.50
CA GLN A 632 27.11 -29.85 -18.97
C GLN A 632 26.13 -29.75 -20.13
N LEU A 633 25.10 -30.60 -20.15
CA LEU A 633 24.05 -30.60 -21.15
C LEU A 633 22.68 -30.54 -20.46
N GLN A 634 21.85 -29.63 -20.94
CA GLN A 634 20.44 -29.55 -20.62
C GLN A 634 19.65 -29.69 -21.93
N LEU A 635 18.69 -30.61 -21.96
CA LEU A 635 17.85 -30.89 -23.12
C LEU A 635 16.41 -31.05 -22.68
N ASN A 636 15.51 -30.29 -23.29
CA ASN A 636 14.06 -30.42 -23.17
C ASN A 636 13.47 -30.47 -24.58
N ALA A 637 12.88 -31.60 -24.96
CA ALA A 637 12.23 -31.77 -26.25
C ALA A 637 10.80 -32.24 -26.05
N SER A 638 9.87 -31.75 -26.87
CA SER A 638 8.52 -32.28 -26.94
C SER A 638 7.96 -32.28 -28.35
N VAL A 639 7.20 -33.31 -28.68
CA VAL A 639 6.43 -33.42 -29.92
C VAL A 639 5.00 -33.76 -29.55
N LEU A 640 4.06 -32.92 -29.94
CA LEU A 640 2.63 -33.10 -29.77
C LEU A 640 1.98 -33.26 -31.13
N ASN A 641 1.11 -34.25 -31.26
CA ASN A 641 0.10 -34.29 -32.30
C ASN A 641 -1.27 -34.20 -31.64
N SER A 642 -2.11 -33.29 -32.11
CA SER A 642 -3.48 -33.15 -31.59
C SER A 642 -4.51 -33.02 -32.69
N ASP A 643 -5.72 -33.43 -32.36
CA ASP A 643 -6.85 -33.54 -33.26
C ASP A 643 -8.11 -33.10 -32.50
N SER A 644 -8.85 -32.16 -33.06
CA SER A 644 -10.09 -31.62 -32.53
C SER A 644 -11.17 -31.55 -33.60
N ASN A 645 -12.40 -31.17 -33.24
CA ASN A 645 -13.50 -31.06 -34.21
C ASN A 645 -13.21 -30.07 -35.36
N GLN A 646 -12.47 -28.98 -35.08
CA GLN A 646 -12.19 -27.93 -36.06
C GLN A 646 -10.75 -27.93 -36.57
N PHE A 647 -9.80 -28.41 -35.76
CA PHE A 647 -8.38 -28.26 -36.01
C PHE A 647 -7.61 -29.58 -35.89
N GLU A 648 -6.55 -29.70 -36.67
CA GLU A 648 -5.49 -30.69 -36.48
C GLU A 648 -4.18 -29.92 -36.26
N SER A 649 -3.33 -30.37 -35.32
CA SER A 649 -2.08 -29.66 -35.06
C SER A 649 -0.89 -30.56 -34.78
N GLU A 650 0.27 -30.12 -35.24
CA GLU A 650 1.57 -30.66 -34.90
C GLU A 650 2.38 -29.58 -34.20
N PHE A 651 2.93 -29.90 -33.03
CA PHE A 651 3.68 -28.95 -32.23
C PHE A 651 5.00 -29.53 -31.71
N ILE A 652 6.10 -29.03 -32.26
CA ILE A 652 7.47 -29.44 -31.92
C ILE A 652 8.15 -28.34 -31.12
N ARG A 653 8.80 -28.73 -30.02
CA ARG A 653 9.63 -27.84 -29.21
C ARG A 653 10.94 -28.52 -28.86
N LEU A 654 12.03 -27.76 -28.93
CA LEU A 654 13.36 -28.21 -28.56
C LEU A 654 14.11 -27.06 -27.90
N ASN A 655 14.49 -27.25 -26.65
CA ASN A 655 15.39 -26.37 -25.93
C ASN A 655 16.61 -27.20 -25.50
N ALA A 656 17.78 -26.91 -26.06
CA ALA A 656 19.01 -27.62 -25.72
C ALA A 656 20.14 -26.62 -25.47
N GLN A 657 20.85 -26.78 -24.37
CA GLN A 657 22.01 -25.98 -23.99
C GLN A 657 23.15 -26.90 -23.59
N SER A 658 24.32 -26.68 -24.17
CA SER A 658 25.54 -27.41 -23.82
C SER A 658 26.64 -26.41 -23.46
N THR A 659 27.33 -26.66 -22.36
CA THR A 659 28.46 -25.87 -21.87
C THR A 659 29.64 -26.79 -21.65
N TYR A 660 30.81 -26.39 -22.13
CA TYR A 660 32.08 -27.07 -21.90
C TYR A 660 32.99 -26.16 -21.09
N SER A 661 33.47 -26.63 -19.95
CA SER A 661 34.39 -25.91 -19.06
C SER A 661 35.86 -26.32 -19.23
N PHE A 662 36.74 -25.37 -19.52
CA PHE A 662 38.19 -25.53 -19.63
C PHE A 662 38.89 -24.66 -18.58
N ASP A 663 39.19 -25.21 -17.40
CA ASP A 663 39.82 -24.47 -16.28
C ASP A 663 39.02 -23.19 -15.94
N LYS A 664 39.53 -22.00 -16.28
CA LYS A 664 38.84 -20.71 -16.07
C LYS A 664 37.95 -20.28 -17.24
N TYR A 665 37.92 -21.00 -18.35
CA TYR A 665 37.12 -20.63 -19.51
C TYR A 665 35.96 -21.59 -19.66
N TRP A 666 34.88 -21.14 -20.27
CA TRP A 666 33.78 -22.01 -20.66
C TRP A 666 33.16 -21.49 -21.95
N VAL A 667 32.75 -22.43 -22.80
CA VAL A 667 32.08 -22.11 -24.06
C VAL A 667 30.79 -22.89 -24.06
N GLY A 668 29.71 -22.27 -24.52
CA GLY A 668 28.46 -22.98 -24.69
C GLY A 668 27.69 -22.52 -25.91
N ALA A 669 26.75 -23.37 -26.27
CA ALA A 669 25.80 -23.12 -27.34
C ALA A 669 24.42 -23.53 -26.85
N SER A 670 23.41 -22.75 -27.25
CA SER A 670 22.01 -23.10 -27.02
C SER A 670 21.23 -23.06 -28.34
N ILE A 671 20.22 -23.90 -28.43
CA ILE A 671 19.21 -23.88 -29.49
C ILE A 671 17.84 -23.92 -28.83
N ASP A 672 16.99 -22.97 -29.19
CA ASP A 672 15.59 -22.94 -28.81
C ASP A 672 14.75 -22.90 -30.09
N LEU A 673 13.95 -23.94 -30.30
CA LEU A 673 13.15 -24.13 -31.49
C LEU A 673 11.72 -24.43 -31.12
N GLU A 674 10.83 -23.86 -31.91
CA GLU A 674 9.41 -24.08 -31.83
C GLU A 674 8.82 -24.14 -33.24
N ASP A 675 8.01 -25.15 -33.53
CA ASP A 675 7.25 -25.25 -34.78
C ASP A 675 5.84 -25.69 -34.44
N ASN A 676 4.91 -24.73 -34.41
CA ASN A 676 3.49 -24.94 -34.19
C ASN A 676 2.74 -24.80 -35.51
N GLN A 677 2.09 -25.85 -35.96
CA GLN A 677 1.25 -25.86 -37.16
C GLN A 677 -0.14 -26.34 -36.78
N GLU A 678 -1.12 -25.46 -36.86
CA GLU A 678 -2.52 -25.73 -36.59
C GLU A 678 -3.33 -25.46 -37.87
N LEU A 679 -3.95 -26.51 -38.40
CA LEU A 679 -4.69 -26.52 -39.65
C LEU A 679 -6.19 -26.52 -39.36
N ASN A 680 -6.93 -25.60 -39.98
CA ASN A 680 -8.40 -25.63 -39.96
C ASN A 680 -8.91 -26.66 -40.96
N LYS A 681 -9.66 -27.65 -40.49
CA LYS A 681 -10.19 -28.76 -41.31
C LYS A 681 -11.21 -28.34 -42.36
N GLN A 682 -11.92 -27.23 -42.14
CA GLN A 682 -12.93 -26.73 -43.07
C GLN A 682 -12.32 -25.94 -44.23
N THR A 683 -11.31 -25.12 -43.95
CA THR A 683 -10.69 -24.23 -44.93
C THR A 683 -9.38 -24.76 -45.51
N ASP A 684 -8.83 -25.83 -44.94
CA ASP A 684 -7.53 -26.42 -45.29
C ASP A 684 -6.39 -25.39 -45.25
N SER A 685 -6.47 -24.48 -44.28
CA SER A 685 -5.53 -23.36 -44.12
C SER A 685 -5.00 -23.29 -42.70
N LEU A 686 -3.72 -22.92 -42.55
CA LEU A 686 -3.13 -22.70 -41.24
C LEU A 686 -3.79 -21.52 -40.51
N THR A 687 -3.98 -21.66 -39.21
CA THR A 687 -4.56 -20.63 -38.35
C THR A 687 -3.50 -19.59 -37.95
N ALA A 688 -3.94 -18.43 -37.45
CA ALA A 688 -3.04 -17.39 -36.94
C ALA A 688 -2.18 -17.84 -35.74
N LYS A 689 -2.53 -18.95 -35.06
CA LYS A 689 -1.74 -19.57 -33.98
C LYS A 689 -0.52 -20.34 -34.49
N SER A 690 -0.51 -20.67 -35.79
CA SER A 690 0.63 -21.31 -36.43
C SER A 690 1.82 -20.35 -36.45
N GLN A 691 2.89 -20.73 -35.78
CA GLN A 691 4.10 -19.94 -35.65
C GLN A 691 5.29 -20.89 -35.56
N ARG A 692 6.41 -20.49 -36.16
CA ARG A 692 7.67 -21.20 -36.04
C ARG A 692 8.79 -20.24 -35.67
N PHE A 693 9.68 -20.64 -34.77
CA PHE A 693 10.93 -19.92 -34.59
C PHE A 693 12.11 -20.87 -34.38
N THR A 694 13.29 -20.38 -34.71
CA THR A 694 14.54 -21.03 -34.36
C THR A 694 15.52 -19.99 -33.86
N ASP A 695 16.05 -20.23 -32.67
CA ASP A 695 16.91 -19.37 -31.91
C ASP A 695 18.22 -20.09 -31.67
N TYR A 696 19.33 -19.50 -32.11
CA TYR A 696 20.66 -20.02 -31.90
C TYR A 696 21.43 -19.06 -31.03
N GLU A 697 22.01 -19.57 -29.95
CA GLU A 697 22.88 -18.81 -29.08
C GLU A 697 24.26 -19.46 -29.04
N SER A 698 25.29 -18.64 -29.10
CA SER A 698 26.66 -19.05 -28.81
C SER A 698 27.26 -18.08 -27.82
N PHE A 699 27.91 -18.61 -26.78
CA PHE A 699 28.52 -17.77 -25.75
C PHE A 699 29.87 -18.33 -25.30
N VAL A 700 30.70 -17.42 -24.84
CA VAL A 700 32.03 -17.70 -24.28
C VAL A 700 32.14 -16.91 -22.99
N GLY A 701 32.62 -17.59 -21.95
CA GLY A 701 32.89 -16.98 -20.66
C GLY A 701 34.27 -17.29 -20.11
N ILE A 702 34.72 -16.41 -19.22
CA ILE A 702 35.95 -16.53 -18.46
C ILE A 702 35.64 -16.25 -16.98
N GLY A 703 36.28 -16.99 -16.07
CA GLY A 703 36.13 -16.89 -14.62
C GLY A 703 35.15 -17.91 -14.02
N ASP A 704 34.86 -17.72 -12.73
CA ASP A 704 33.87 -18.48 -11.98
C ASP A 704 32.48 -17.89 -12.27
N SER A 705 31.60 -18.68 -12.89
CA SER A 705 30.25 -18.29 -13.31
C SER A 705 29.37 -17.77 -12.17
N THR A 706 29.77 -18.00 -10.91
CA THR A 706 29.05 -17.57 -9.70
C THR A 706 29.73 -16.43 -8.92
N ALA A 707 31.00 -16.10 -9.19
CA ALA A 707 31.76 -15.11 -8.43
C ALA A 707 32.31 -13.97 -9.29
N VAL A 708 33.36 -14.21 -10.08
CA VAL A 708 34.00 -13.22 -10.95
C VAL A 708 34.07 -13.82 -12.34
N PHE A 709 33.31 -13.24 -13.28
CA PHE A 709 33.22 -13.74 -14.64
C PHE A 709 32.94 -12.64 -15.66
N ALA A 710 33.22 -12.91 -16.92
CA ALA A 710 32.67 -12.19 -18.06
C ALA A 710 32.16 -13.20 -19.10
N GLN A 711 30.95 -13.01 -19.60
CA GLN A 711 30.29 -13.84 -20.60
C GLN A 711 29.85 -12.95 -21.77
N LEU A 712 30.40 -13.23 -22.96
CA LEU A 712 29.98 -12.62 -24.21
C LEU A 712 29.10 -13.62 -24.96
N GLY A 713 27.92 -13.21 -25.37
CA GLY A 713 26.99 -14.04 -26.13
C GLY A 713 26.47 -13.35 -27.39
N TYR A 714 26.17 -14.18 -28.38
CA TYR A 714 25.49 -13.78 -29.61
C TYR A 714 24.27 -14.69 -29.80
N ARG A 715 23.13 -14.08 -30.07
CA ARG A 715 21.85 -14.75 -30.29
C ARG A 715 21.29 -14.34 -31.65
N TYR A 716 20.94 -15.33 -32.47
CA TYR A 716 20.27 -15.14 -33.75
C TYR A 716 18.92 -15.86 -33.70
N ARG A 717 17.84 -15.12 -33.93
CA ARG A 717 16.50 -15.69 -33.99
C ARG A 717 15.85 -15.41 -35.33
N GLN A 718 15.25 -16.44 -35.92
CA GLN A 718 14.32 -16.30 -37.03
C GLN A 718 12.93 -16.69 -36.55
N THR A 719 11.96 -15.83 -36.80
CA THR A 719 10.55 -16.07 -36.48
C THR A 719 9.74 -16.05 -37.78
N ASP A 720 8.99 -17.11 -38.04
CA ASP A 720 8.06 -17.29 -39.13
C ASP A 720 6.62 -17.22 -38.58
N SER A 721 5.70 -16.66 -39.35
CA SER A 721 4.29 -16.53 -39.00
C SER A 721 3.44 -16.56 -40.27
N ILE A 722 2.13 -16.67 -40.14
CA ILE A 722 1.24 -16.80 -41.29
C ILE A 722 1.25 -15.55 -42.18
N ALA A 723 1.49 -15.78 -43.46
CA ALA A 723 1.27 -14.84 -44.54
C ALA A 723 0.67 -15.58 -45.73
N GLN A 724 -0.49 -15.12 -46.23
CA GLN A 724 -1.20 -15.76 -47.36
C GLN A 724 -1.47 -17.27 -47.17
N GLY A 725 -1.75 -17.70 -45.93
CA GLY A 725 -2.09 -19.08 -45.60
C GLY A 725 -0.90 -20.04 -45.44
N ILE A 726 0.35 -19.55 -45.57
CA ILE A 726 1.58 -20.33 -45.35
C ILE A 726 2.46 -19.69 -44.27
N LEU A 727 3.29 -20.49 -43.61
CA LEU A 727 4.34 -19.99 -42.73
C LEU A 727 5.44 -19.32 -43.55
N ALA A 728 5.54 -18.00 -43.42
CA ALA A 728 6.57 -17.20 -44.05
C ALA A 728 7.38 -16.44 -43.00
N LYS A 729 8.60 -16.10 -43.35
CA LYS A 729 9.50 -15.33 -42.48
C LYS A 729 8.87 -13.99 -42.08
N ALA A 730 8.66 -13.80 -40.80
CA ALA A 730 8.05 -12.60 -40.23
C ALA A 730 9.07 -11.63 -39.65
N SER A 731 10.11 -12.14 -38.98
CA SER A 731 11.19 -11.33 -38.44
C SER A 731 12.52 -12.08 -38.31
N ILE A 732 13.61 -11.32 -38.24
CA ILE A 732 14.94 -11.79 -37.84
C ILE A 732 15.46 -10.86 -36.74
N SER A 733 15.95 -11.42 -35.64
CA SER A 733 16.65 -10.66 -34.60
C SER A 733 18.10 -11.11 -34.44
N ASN A 734 18.96 -10.14 -34.08
CA ASN A 734 20.35 -10.35 -33.73
C ASN A 734 20.62 -9.63 -32.42
N ASP A 735 21.08 -10.37 -31.42
CA ASP A 735 21.33 -9.84 -30.08
C ASP A 735 22.80 -10.12 -29.73
N ILE A 736 23.52 -9.10 -29.27
CA ILE A 736 24.87 -9.23 -28.72
C ILE A 736 24.80 -8.75 -27.28
N TYR A 737 25.19 -9.61 -26.34
CA TYR A 737 25.17 -9.27 -24.93
C TYR A 737 26.50 -9.57 -24.23
N LEU A 738 26.79 -8.79 -23.20
CA LEU A 738 27.89 -8.98 -22.27
C LEU A 738 27.34 -8.97 -20.85
N LYS A 739 27.52 -10.09 -20.13
CA LYS A 739 27.16 -10.22 -18.71
C LYS A 739 28.43 -10.45 -17.90
N SER A 740 28.68 -9.66 -16.87
CA SER A 740 29.93 -9.76 -16.13
C SER A 740 29.84 -9.30 -14.68
N THR A 741 30.55 -10.02 -13.82
CA THR A 741 31.07 -9.50 -12.55
C THR A 741 32.59 -9.42 -12.68
N LEU A 742 33.11 -8.24 -13.04
CA LEU A 742 34.53 -8.04 -13.36
C LEU A 742 35.40 -8.04 -12.11
N VAL A 743 34.88 -7.53 -11.00
CA VAL A 743 35.59 -7.48 -9.71
C VAL A 743 34.59 -7.75 -8.58
N GLN A 744 34.95 -8.61 -7.65
CA GLN A 744 34.19 -8.88 -6.43
C GLN A 744 35.16 -9.19 -5.29
N ASN A 745 35.43 -8.21 -4.43
CA ASN A 745 36.23 -8.36 -3.21
C ASN A 745 35.73 -7.40 -2.10
N GLU A 746 36.41 -7.36 -0.95
CA GLU A 746 35.99 -6.51 0.19
C GLU A 746 36.07 -5.00 -0.08
N SER A 747 36.89 -4.56 -1.03
CA SER A 747 37.11 -3.14 -1.35
C SER A 747 36.46 -2.69 -2.66
N THR A 748 36.13 -3.60 -3.57
CA THR A 748 35.68 -3.30 -4.93
C THR A 748 34.64 -4.30 -5.41
N GLN A 749 33.57 -3.79 -6.00
CA GLN A 749 32.59 -4.57 -6.74
C GLN A 749 32.29 -3.87 -8.07
N LEU A 750 32.35 -4.61 -9.18
CA LEU A 750 32.04 -4.10 -10.51
C LEU A 750 31.20 -5.13 -11.26
N ARG A 751 29.94 -4.80 -11.50
CA ARG A 751 29.00 -5.60 -12.31
C ARG A 751 28.61 -4.82 -13.55
N PHE A 752 28.56 -5.52 -14.67
CA PHE A 752 28.18 -4.95 -15.96
C PHE A 752 27.26 -5.90 -16.70
N PHE A 753 26.18 -5.36 -17.24
CA PHE A 753 25.31 -5.99 -18.21
C PHE A 753 25.13 -5.04 -19.38
N GLY A 754 25.25 -5.53 -20.60
CA GLY A 754 24.92 -4.80 -21.81
C GLY A 754 24.29 -5.73 -22.83
N ASN A 755 23.25 -5.28 -23.52
CA ASN A 755 22.56 -5.99 -24.58
C ASN A 755 22.24 -5.01 -25.70
N TYR A 756 22.65 -5.35 -26.92
CA TYR A 756 22.25 -4.66 -28.14
C TYR A 756 21.47 -5.63 -29.00
N ARG A 757 20.22 -5.27 -29.32
CA ARG A 757 19.31 -6.08 -30.11
C ARG A 757 18.83 -5.31 -31.34
N LYS A 758 18.91 -5.96 -32.50
CA LYS A 758 18.37 -5.46 -33.77
C LYS A 758 17.38 -6.46 -34.34
N ILE A 759 16.14 -6.02 -34.53
CA ILE A 759 15.08 -6.82 -35.16
C ILE A 759 14.65 -6.19 -36.47
N LYS A 760 14.51 -7.03 -37.50
CA LYS A 760 13.99 -6.67 -38.81
C LYS A 760 12.65 -7.34 -39.04
N PHE A 761 11.66 -6.59 -39.50
CA PHE A 761 10.33 -7.12 -39.82
C PHE A 761 10.15 -7.28 -41.32
N ASN A 762 9.65 -8.42 -41.76
CA ASN A 762 9.35 -8.74 -43.16
C ASN A 762 7.87 -8.55 -43.50
N ARG A 763 7.15 -7.70 -42.75
CA ARG A 763 5.71 -7.44 -42.92
C ARG A 763 5.48 -6.02 -43.45
N PRO A 764 4.47 -5.80 -44.32
CA PRO A 764 4.05 -4.46 -44.70
C PRO A 764 3.70 -3.63 -43.45
N ASN A 765 4.14 -2.38 -43.38
CA ASN A 765 3.87 -1.41 -42.30
C ASN A 765 4.56 -1.66 -40.94
N ALA A 766 5.47 -2.61 -40.80
CA ALA A 766 6.30 -2.77 -39.60
C ALA A 766 7.68 -2.14 -39.80
N GLN A 767 8.12 -1.31 -38.86
CA GLN A 767 9.46 -0.68 -38.88
C GLN A 767 10.48 -1.51 -38.09
N ASP A 768 11.67 -1.70 -38.67
CA ASP A 768 12.82 -2.30 -37.99
C ASP A 768 13.14 -1.54 -36.70
N LYS A 769 13.56 -2.27 -35.65
CA LYS A 769 13.87 -1.68 -34.34
C LYS A 769 15.27 -2.04 -33.87
N GLU A 770 15.91 -1.06 -33.24
CA GLU A 770 17.15 -1.23 -32.48
C GLU A 770 16.90 -0.88 -31.01
N ASN A 771 17.39 -1.74 -30.11
CA ASN A 771 17.22 -1.61 -28.67
C ASN A 771 18.56 -1.80 -27.97
N VAL A 772 18.80 -0.99 -26.94
CA VAL A 772 19.97 -1.09 -26.06
C VAL A 772 19.48 -1.18 -24.62
N ASN A 773 20.01 -2.16 -23.89
CA ASN A 773 19.85 -2.25 -22.45
C ASN A 773 21.24 -2.32 -21.82
N VAL A 774 21.55 -1.44 -20.88
CA VAL A 774 22.83 -1.46 -20.15
C VAL A 774 22.56 -1.27 -18.68
N ARG A 775 23.31 -1.97 -17.84
CA ARG A 775 23.38 -1.76 -16.40
C ARG A 775 24.81 -1.90 -15.92
N LEU A 776 25.33 -0.87 -15.27
CA LEU A 776 26.65 -0.82 -14.65
C LEU A 776 26.47 -0.53 -13.16
N GLN A 777 27.08 -1.35 -12.30
CA GLN A 777 27.13 -1.13 -10.85
C GLN A 777 28.58 -1.19 -10.41
N TYR A 778 29.09 -0.10 -9.82
CA TYR A 778 30.45 0.01 -9.33
C TYR A 778 30.47 0.50 -7.89
N ASN A 779 31.11 -0.25 -7.00
CA ASN A 779 31.38 0.15 -5.63
C ASN A 779 32.88 0.07 -5.39
N GLN A 780 33.48 1.11 -4.80
CA GLN A 780 34.91 1.15 -4.51
C GLN A 780 35.20 1.84 -3.18
N PHE A 781 36.01 1.18 -2.36
CA PHE A 781 36.64 1.71 -1.15
C PHE A 781 38.12 1.96 -1.43
N LEU A 782 38.58 3.20 -1.24
CA LEU A 782 39.97 3.63 -1.42
C LEU A 782 40.57 4.12 -0.10
N PHE A 783 41.89 4.00 0.03
CA PHE A 783 42.67 4.51 1.16
C PHE A 783 42.15 4.03 2.53
N ASP A 784 41.91 2.74 2.73
CA ASP A 784 41.31 2.16 3.94
C ASP A 784 39.92 2.75 4.26
N ARG A 785 39.03 2.78 3.26
CA ARG A 785 37.64 3.30 3.37
C ARG A 785 37.54 4.79 3.73
N LYS A 786 38.60 5.57 3.48
CA LYS A 786 38.57 7.04 3.60
C LYS A 786 37.86 7.68 2.41
N LEU A 787 37.88 7.04 1.24
CA LEU A 787 37.09 7.46 0.08
C LEU A 787 36.23 6.30 -0.37
N ASN A 788 34.91 6.51 -0.40
CA ASN A 788 33.93 5.53 -0.83
C ASN A 788 33.20 6.08 -2.05
N LEU A 789 33.15 5.28 -3.12
CA LEU A 789 32.50 5.60 -4.38
C LEU A 789 31.45 4.53 -4.68
N ARG A 790 30.25 4.95 -5.07
CA ARG A 790 29.19 4.07 -5.56
C ARG A 790 28.56 4.70 -6.80
N THR A 791 28.74 4.05 -7.94
CA THR A 791 28.20 4.44 -9.24
C THR A 791 27.18 3.41 -9.69
N THR A 792 26.03 3.86 -10.18
CA THR A 792 25.08 3.03 -10.93
C THR A 792 24.68 3.77 -12.19
N TYR A 793 24.74 3.09 -13.33
CA TYR A 793 24.28 3.61 -14.60
C TYR A 793 23.37 2.58 -15.26
N GLU A 794 22.26 3.03 -15.81
CA GLU A 794 21.29 2.20 -16.52
C GLU A 794 20.73 2.95 -17.73
N THR A 795 20.61 2.25 -18.85
CA THR A 795 19.88 2.73 -20.02
C THR A 795 18.97 1.63 -20.54
N ASN A 796 17.74 1.98 -20.86
CA ASN A 796 16.76 1.07 -21.43
C ASN A 796 15.71 1.85 -22.24
N SER A 797 14.92 1.13 -23.03
CA SER A 797 13.71 1.69 -23.64
C SER A 797 12.49 1.23 -22.85
N GLY A 798 11.49 2.08 -22.76
CA GLY A 798 10.28 1.82 -22.00
C GLY A 798 9.13 2.67 -22.50
N SER A 799 8.20 2.93 -21.60
CA SER A 799 7.14 3.90 -21.79
C SER A 799 6.99 4.76 -20.54
N ILE A 800 6.25 5.83 -20.65
CA ILE A 800 5.80 6.64 -19.51
C ILE A 800 4.29 6.80 -19.64
N ALA A 801 3.57 6.58 -18.53
CA ALA A 801 2.16 6.92 -18.48
C ALA A 801 2.02 8.44 -18.49
N ARG A 802 1.13 8.95 -19.34
CA ARG A 802 0.62 10.31 -19.13
C ARG A 802 -0.27 10.24 -17.89
N GLN A 803 0.15 10.91 -16.81
CA GLN A 803 -0.48 10.73 -15.50
C GLN A 803 -1.69 11.63 -15.34
N ASP A 804 -2.84 11.02 -15.09
CA ASP A 804 -4.06 11.70 -14.70
C ASP A 804 -4.23 11.70 -13.19
N PHE A 805 -4.74 12.81 -12.64
CA PHE A 805 -4.98 12.97 -11.21
C PHE A 805 -6.16 13.89 -10.94
N THR A 806 -6.72 13.76 -9.76
CA THR A 806 -7.85 14.55 -9.26
C THR A 806 -7.61 14.94 -7.80
N PHE A 807 -8.36 15.92 -7.29
CA PHE A 807 -8.34 16.32 -5.89
C PHE A 807 -9.67 15.96 -5.23
N VAL A 808 -9.60 15.35 -4.06
CA VAL A 808 -10.77 14.98 -3.27
C VAL A 808 -10.72 15.69 -1.93
N GLN A 809 -11.84 16.31 -1.55
CA GLN A 809 -11.99 17.01 -0.29
C GLN A 809 -12.04 16.00 0.88
N VAL A 810 -11.32 16.32 1.95
CA VAL A 810 -11.27 15.58 3.21
C VAL A 810 -11.47 16.56 4.37
N ASP A 811 -11.65 16.05 5.59
CA ASP A 811 -11.78 16.92 6.75
C ASP A 811 -10.54 17.84 6.91
N PRO A 812 -10.71 19.13 7.25
CA PRO A 812 -9.60 20.05 7.45
C PRO A 812 -8.54 19.50 8.42
N GLY A 813 -7.28 19.50 7.97
CA GLY A 813 -6.15 18.94 8.72
C GLY A 813 -5.81 17.48 8.41
N GLN A 814 -6.60 16.80 7.57
CA GLN A 814 -6.28 15.48 7.01
C GLN A 814 -5.74 15.55 5.57
N GLY A 815 -5.96 16.67 4.87
CA GLY A 815 -5.45 16.92 3.53
C GLY A 815 -4.06 17.54 3.50
N GLN A 816 -3.52 17.71 2.31
CA GLN A 816 -2.24 18.38 2.06
C GLN A 816 -2.35 19.55 1.06
N TYR A 817 -3.50 19.65 0.39
CA TYR A 817 -3.77 20.69 -0.59
C TYR A 817 -4.87 21.61 -0.10
N THR A 818 -4.77 22.88 -0.48
CA THR A 818 -5.81 23.89 -0.33
C THR A 818 -6.26 24.33 -1.72
N TRP A 819 -7.55 24.58 -1.88
CA TRP A 819 -8.10 25.20 -3.09
C TRP A 819 -8.15 26.73 -2.90
N ILE A 820 -7.67 27.48 -3.90
CA ILE A 820 -7.72 28.94 -3.95
C ILE A 820 -8.24 29.32 -5.34
N ASP A 821 -9.48 29.81 -5.39
CA ASP A 821 -10.16 30.23 -6.62
C ASP A 821 -9.52 31.52 -7.19
N PHE A 822 -8.45 31.38 -7.97
CA PHE A 822 -7.66 32.52 -8.45
C PHE A 822 -8.39 33.37 -9.51
N ASN A 823 -9.38 32.81 -10.19
CA ASN A 823 -10.11 33.48 -11.27
C ASN A 823 -11.54 33.90 -10.87
N GLU A 824 -11.95 33.60 -9.64
CA GLU A 824 -13.24 33.95 -9.03
C GLU A 824 -14.45 33.38 -9.79
N ASN A 825 -14.30 32.23 -10.46
CA ASN A 825 -15.37 31.61 -11.24
C ASN A 825 -16.19 30.57 -10.45
N GLY A 826 -15.77 30.20 -9.24
CA GLY A 826 -16.44 29.22 -8.38
C GLY A 826 -16.33 27.76 -8.83
N VAL A 827 -15.49 27.45 -9.82
CA VAL A 827 -15.27 26.10 -10.37
C VAL A 827 -13.86 25.63 -10.00
N GLN A 828 -13.75 24.46 -9.38
CA GLN A 828 -12.44 23.88 -9.04
C GLN A 828 -11.66 23.47 -10.30
N GLU A 829 -10.56 24.16 -10.59
CA GLU A 829 -9.65 23.83 -11.68
C GLU A 829 -8.33 23.23 -11.18
N LEU A 830 -7.69 22.36 -11.98
CA LEU A 830 -6.47 21.63 -11.57
C LEU A 830 -5.28 22.55 -11.22
N ASN A 831 -5.28 23.79 -11.72
CA ASN A 831 -4.26 24.81 -11.47
C ASN A 831 -4.50 25.68 -10.23
N GLU A 832 -5.62 25.48 -9.51
CA GLU A 832 -6.01 26.26 -8.34
C GLU A 832 -5.73 25.56 -7.00
N PHE A 833 -5.13 24.37 -7.06
CA PHE A 833 -4.73 23.61 -5.88
C PHE A 833 -3.25 23.85 -5.55
N GLU A 834 -3.00 24.28 -4.32
CA GLU A 834 -1.67 24.57 -3.78
C GLU A 834 -1.36 23.72 -2.54
N LEU A 835 -0.08 23.48 -2.28
CA LEU A 835 0.36 22.76 -1.08
C LEU A 835 0.09 23.61 0.16
N ALA A 836 -0.74 23.09 1.07
CA ALA A 836 -1.10 23.75 2.31
C ALA A 836 0.13 23.97 3.20
N GLN A 837 0.39 25.23 3.60
CA GLN A 837 1.53 25.60 4.45
C GLN A 837 1.24 25.35 5.94
N PHE A 838 -0.04 25.30 6.30
CA PHE A 838 -0.51 25.06 7.65
C PHE A 838 -1.50 23.90 7.64
N GLN A 839 -1.49 23.10 8.71
CA GLN A 839 -2.33 21.91 8.81
C GLN A 839 -3.82 22.26 8.63
N ASP A 840 -4.29 23.37 9.19
CA ASP A 840 -5.70 23.78 9.11
C ASP A 840 -6.18 24.15 7.70
N GLN A 841 -5.26 24.36 6.74
CA GLN A 841 -5.59 24.62 5.33
C GLN A 841 -5.62 23.34 4.48
N GLY A 842 -5.13 22.22 5.01
CA GLY A 842 -5.08 20.95 4.29
C GLY A 842 -6.46 20.30 4.23
N GLU A 843 -7.26 20.65 3.23
CA GLU A 843 -8.63 20.17 3.03
C GLU A 843 -8.77 19.22 1.84
N TYR A 844 -7.73 19.05 1.03
CA TYR A 844 -7.77 18.19 -0.17
C TYR A 844 -6.61 17.21 -0.23
N VAL A 845 -6.87 16.04 -0.82
CA VAL A 845 -5.86 15.01 -1.15
C VAL A 845 -5.82 14.78 -2.66
N ARG A 846 -4.62 14.54 -3.19
CA ARG A 846 -4.43 14.24 -4.61
C ARG A 846 -4.48 12.73 -4.85
N ILE A 847 -5.38 12.27 -5.72
CA ILE A 847 -5.62 10.86 -6.07
C ILE A 847 -5.28 10.62 -7.54
N LEU A 848 -4.66 9.47 -7.84
CA LEU A 848 -4.37 9.05 -9.21
C LEU A 848 -5.63 8.53 -9.90
N LEU A 849 -5.83 8.97 -11.14
CA LEU A 849 -6.84 8.37 -12.01
C LEU A 849 -6.20 7.24 -12.84
N PRO A 850 -6.96 6.20 -13.19
CA PRO A 850 -6.44 5.13 -14.03
C PRO A 850 -6.02 5.64 -15.42
N ASN A 851 -4.73 5.48 -15.75
CA ASN A 851 -4.19 5.90 -17.05
C ASN A 851 -4.42 4.85 -18.14
N GLN A 852 -4.75 5.29 -19.35
CA GLN A 852 -4.81 4.44 -20.55
C GLN A 852 -3.71 4.74 -21.58
N THR A 853 -3.07 5.92 -21.52
CA THR A 853 -2.14 6.38 -22.56
C THR A 853 -0.69 6.29 -22.11
N PHE A 854 0.09 5.45 -22.79
CA PHE A 854 1.53 5.29 -22.60
C PHE A 854 2.28 5.84 -23.80
N VAL A 855 3.31 6.66 -23.56
CA VAL A 855 4.19 7.21 -24.60
C VAL A 855 5.54 6.50 -24.52
N GLY A 856 6.06 6.03 -25.65
CA GLY A 856 7.35 5.35 -25.71
C GLY A 856 8.51 6.29 -25.38
N VAL A 857 9.46 5.83 -24.54
CA VAL A 857 10.62 6.61 -24.12
C VAL A 857 11.93 5.83 -24.15
N ASN A 858 13.04 6.54 -24.28
CA ASN A 858 14.36 6.08 -23.89
C ASN A 858 14.67 6.63 -22.49
N GLN A 859 14.95 5.76 -21.54
CA GLN A 859 15.23 6.11 -20.16
C GLN A 859 16.73 5.93 -19.85
N ASN A 860 17.34 6.97 -19.28
CA ASN A 860 18.72 6.96 -18.83
C ASN A 860 18.79 7.34 -17.36
N ARG A 861 19.33 6.43 -16.54
CA ARG A 861 19.50 6.62 -15.10
C ARG A 861 20.99 6.62 -14.76
N PHE A 862 21.44 7.60 -13.99
CA PHE A 862 22.79 7.65 -13.46
C PHE A 862 22.77 8.11 -12.00
N SER A 863 23.48 7.39 -11.14
CA SER A 863 23.61 7.68 -9.72
C SER A 863 25.07 7.57 -9.32
N GLU A 864 25.60 8.60 -8.66
CA GLU A 864 26.95 8.65 -8.12
C GLU A 864 26.89 9.11 -6.66
N GLN A 865 27.48 8.34 -5.76
CA GLN A 865 27.66 8.70 -4.36
C GLN A 865 29.15 8.67 -4.01
N LEU A 866 29.65 9.80 -3.52
CA LEU A 866 31.02 9.97 -3.06
C LEU A 866 31.01 10.36 -1.59
N THR A 867 31.77 9.63 -0.77
CA THR A 867 32.02 9.99 0.63
C THR A 867 33.51 10.06 0.89
N LEU A 868 33.98 11.20 1.36
CA LEU A 868 35.36 11.43 1.77
C LEU A 868 35.40 11.64 3.29
N ASN A 869 35.95 10.66 4.01
CA ASN A 869 36.12 10.65 5.45
C ASN A 869 37.60 10.63 5.84
N LEU A 870 38.17 11.82 6.11
CA LEU A 870 39.59 11.96 6.47
C LEU A 870 39.83 11.93 7.99
N ARG A 871 38.80 11.69 8.80
CA ARG A 871 38.89 11.71 10.27
C ARG A 871 39.91 10.70 10.83
N ALA A 872 40.17 9.61 10.11
CA ALA A 872 41.20 8.64 10.50
C ALA A 872 42.62 9.26 10.64
N TRP A 873 42.86 10.47 10.10
CA TRP A 873 44.12 11.20 10.24
C TRP A 873 44.19 12.15 11.45
N GLU A 874 43.22 12.08 12.36
CA GLU A 874 43.16 12.95 13.54
C GLU A 874 44.38 12.81 14.47
N SER A 875 45.00 11.63 14.51
CA SER A 875 46.21 11.32 15.29
C SER A 875 47.53 11.56 14.53
N GLU A 876 47.47 11.93 13.25
CA GLU A 876 48.66 12.17 12.43
C GLU A 876 49.19 13.60 12.62
N GLU A 877 50.41 13.88 12.14
CA GLU A 877 51.01 15.22 12.18
C GLU A 877 51.06 15.87 10.78
N GLY A 878 51.34 17.18 10.74
CA GLY A 878 51.48 17.95 9.50
C GLY A 878 50.18 18.10 8.70
N LEU A 879 50.27 17.95 7.37
CA LEU A 879 49.15 18.16 6.43
C LEU A 879 47.96 17.22 6.70
N LYS A 880 48.23 15.97 7.07
CA LYS A 880 47.19 14.97 7.35
C LYS A 880 46.28 15.39 8.51
N LYS A 881 46.86 16.01 9.55
CA LYS A 881 46.09 16.57 10.68
C LYS A 881 45.14 17.68 10.22
N VAL A 882 45.61 18.57 9.35
CA VAL A 882 44.78 19.64 8.78
C VAL A 882 43.63 19.04 7.96
N LEU A 883 43.94 18.05 7.11
CA LEU A 883 42.95 17.36 6.29
C LEU A 883 41.95 16.54 7.11
N SER A 884 42.32 16.08 8.31
CA SER A 884 41.42 15.33 9.20
C SER A 884 40.19 16.12 9.66
N HIS A 885 40.24 17.45 9.56
CA HIS A 885 39.11 18.32 9.84
C HIS A 885 38.05 18.31 8.73
N PHE A 886 38.38 17.87 7.52
CA PHE A 886 37.46 17.89 6.39
C PHE A 886 36.71 16.57 6.21
N PHE A 887 35.42 16.67 5.93
CA PHE A 887 34.57 15.56 5.51
C PHE A 887 33.70 16.03 4.36
N ASN A 888 33.59 15.25 3.28
CA ASN A 888 32.72 15.59 2.16
C ASN A 888 31.76 14.44 1.85
N GLN A 889 30.53 14.80 1.51
CA GLN A 889 29.54 13.89 0.98
C GLN A 889 28.92 14.51 -0.27
N SER A 890 29.01 13.79 -1.39
CA SER A 890 28.39 14.18 -2.65
C SER A 890 27.44 13.08 -3.11
N ALA A 891 26.29 13.47 -3.62
CA ALA A 891 25.35 12.59 -4.29
C ALA A 891 24.83 13.26 -5.55
N PHE A 892 24.86 12.56 -6.67
CA PHE A 892 24.26 12.99 -7.93
C PHE A 892 23.36 11.87 -8.44
N ASN A 893 22.10 12.16 -8.71
CA ASN A 893 21.14 11.23 -9.28
C ASN A 893 20.44 11.90 -10.45
N ILE A 894 20.35 11.23 -11.60
CA ILE A 894 19.58 11.67 -12.75
C ILE A 894 18.79 10.50 -13.33
N ASP A 895 17.51 10.72 -13.61
CA ASP A 895 16.61 9.84 -14.34
C ASP A 895 15.94 10.67 -15.43
N ARG A 896 16.33 10.42 -16.68
CA ARG A 896 15.91 11.21 -17.85
C ARG A 896 15.13 10.31 -18.80
N LYS A 897 13.93 10.71 -19.17
CA LYS A 897 13.05 10.01 -20.12
C LYS A 897 12.81 10.89 -21.34
N LEU A 898 13.32 10.44 -22.47
CA LEU A 898 13.25 11.15 -23.76
C LEU A 898 12.24 10.44 -24.66
N ALA A 899 11.41 11.19 -25.38
CA ALA A 899 10.46 10.65 -26.34
C ALA A 899 11.19 9.78 -27.36
N ARG A 900 10.68 8.57 -27.58
CA ARG A 900 11.29 7.63 -28.51
C ARG A 900 10.75 7.89 -29.91
N ASP A 901 11.58 8.49 -30.77
CA ASP A 901 11.34 8.62 -32.20
C ASP A 901 12.34 7.77 -33.01
N GLY A 902 11.82 6.76 -33.72
CA GLY A 902 12.62 5.83 -34.53
C GLY A 902 13.61 4.97 -33.73
N ASN A 903 14.84 4.86 -34.27
CA ASN A 903 15.92 3.98 -33.78
C ASN A 903 17.09 4.76 -33.14
N ALA A 904 16.88 6.01 -32.75
CA ALA A 904 17.91 6.80 -32.10
C ALA A 904 18.27 6.18 -30.73
N ILE A 905 19.51 5.72 -30.61
CA ILE A 905 20.05 5.20 -29.34
C ILE A 905 20.56 6.37 -28.52
N GLN A 906 19.92 6.62 -27.38
CA GLN A 906 20.31 7.67 -26.46
C GLN A 906 20.83 7.06 -25.17
N ILE A 907 22.16 7.11 -25.00
CA ILE A 907 22.87 6.59 -23.83
C ILE A 907 23.34 7.70 -22.89
N ASN A 908 23.32 8.96 -23.33
CA ASN A 908 23.81 10.07 -22.51
C ASN A 908 22.76 10.47 -21.48
N PRO A 909 22.98 10.25 -20.17
CA PRO A 909 22.01 10.65 -19.16
C PRO A 909 21.96 12.19 -18.96
N PHE A 910 22.97 12.93 -19.45
CA PHE A 910 23.17 14.35 -19.16
C PHE A 910 22.66 15.30 -20.27
N SER A 911 22.23 14.79 -21.42
CA SER A 911 21.77 15.59 -22.56
C SER A 911 20.54 14.97 -23.20
N SER A 912 19.66 15.80 -23.75
CA SER A 912 18.54 15.34 -24.59
C SER A 912 18.92 15.15 -26.05
N ASP A 913 20.07 15.66 -26.49
CA ASP A 913 20.59 15.58 -27.87
C ASP A 913 19.52 15.90 -28.94
N GLY A 914 18.62 16.84 -28.64
CA GLY A 914 17.55 17.31 -29.53
C GLY A 914 16.24 16.50 -29.48
N ALA A 915 16.18 15.40 -28.72
CA ALA A 915 14.92 14.70 -28.47
C ALA A 915 14.04 15.45 -27.47
N GLU A 916 12.72 15.27 -27.60
CA GLU A 916 11.74 15.82 -26.68
C GLU A 916 11.86 15.14 -25.31
N GLU A 917 12.10 15.93 -24.26
CA GLU A 917 12.21 15.41 -22.89
C GLU A 917 10.85 15.38 -22.21
N LEU A 918 10.32 14.17 -22.00
CA LEU A 918 9.00 13.96 -21.42
C LEU A 918 9.03 13.87 -19.88
N ALA A 919 10.17 13.48 -19.29
CA ALA A 919 10.36 13.57 -17.85
C ALA A 919 11.85 13.65 -17.47
N LEU A 920 12.14 14.30 -16.35
CA LEU A 920 13.49 14.45 -15.81
C LEU A 920 13.43 14.54 -14.28
N VAL A 921 14.19 13.69 -13.59
CA VAL A 921 14.49 13.85 -12.16
C VAL A 921 15.99 13.95 -12.02
N SER A 922 16.52 15.13 -11.75
CA SER A 922 17.96 15.37 -11.56
C SER A 922 18.19 16.02 -10.20
N ASN A 923 18.99 15.41 -9.35
CA ASN A 923 19.28 15.85 -8.00
C ASN A 923 20.79 15.79 -7.74
N PHE A 924 21.41 16.94 -7.48
CA PHE A 924 22.78 17.05 -7.02
C PHE A 924 22.80 17.63 -5.60
N ARG A 925 23.56 17.00 -4.72
CA ARG A 925 23.84 17.52 -3.37
C ARG A 925 25.29 17.29 -3.01
N ASN A 926 26.01 18.35 -2.67
CA ASN A 926 27.34 18.29 -2.08
C ASN A 926 27.32 18.99 -0.74
N THR A 927 27.82 18.33 0.31
CA THR A 927 28.06 18.97 1.60
C THR A 927 29.52 18.78 2.00
N LEU A 928 30.23 19.89 2.14
CA LEU A 928 31.59 19.96 2.66
C LEU A 928 31.55 20.43 4.12
N PHE A 929 32.09 19.62 5.02
CA PHE A 929 32.18 19.92 6.44
C PHE A 929 33.62 20.24 6.84
N PHE A 930 33.77 21.21 7.73
CA PHE A 930 34.96 21.43 8.54
C PHE A 930 34.61 21.15 10.01
N ASN A 931 35.38 20.26 10.67
CA ASN A 931 35.17 19.81 12.04
C ASN A 931 33.81 19.14 12.30
N ARG A 932 33.33 18.32 11.35
CA ARG A 932 32.02 17.64 11.43
C ARG A 932 31.78 17.02 12.82
N GLY A 933 30.68 17.43 13.46
CA GLY A 933 30.24 16.88 14.74
C GLY A 933 30.98 17.42 15.98
N ARG A 934 31.76 18.50 15.86
CA ARG A 934 32.42 19.16 17.00
C ARG A 934 31.69 20.44 17.39
N GLN A 935 31.26 20.55 18.65
CA GLN A 935 30.50 21.70 19.14
C GLN A 935 31.31 23.01 19.19
N HIS A 936 32.63 22.95 19.42
CA HIS A 936 33.44 24.17 19.50
C HIS A 936 33.44 24.96 18.20
N PHE A 937 33.52 24.30 17.06
CA PHE A 937 33.44 24.96 15.76
C PHE A 937 33.16 23.89 14.70
N THR A 938 31.98 23.92 14.08
CA THR A 938 31.64 23.14 12.89
C THR A 938 31.19 24.11 11.81
N ASN A 939 31.63 23.91 10.57
CA ASN A 939 31.12 24.67 9.44
C ASN A 939 30.72 23.68 8.36
N SER A 940 29.61 23.95 7.68
CA SER A 940 29.22 23.19 6.49
C SER A 940 28.82 24.13 5.37
N TYR A 941 29.31 23.83 4.17
CA TYR A 941 28.79 24.41 2.95
C TYR A 941 28.05 23.32 2.18
N THR A 942 26.78 23.56 1.88
CA THR A 942 25.92 22.67 1.11
C THR A 942 25.52 23.35 -0.19
N PHE A 943 25.72 22.66 -1.31
CA PHE A 943 25.18 23.04 -2.60
C PHE A 943 24.16 21.99 -3.05
N ILE A 944 22.97 22.44 -3.45
CA ILE A 944 21.89 21.61 -3.95
C ILE A 944 21.48 22.13 -5.34
N SER A 945 21.27 21.22 -6.28
CA SER A 945 20.63 21.52 -7.57
C SER A 945 19.66 20.40 -7.91
N ASN A 946 18.37 20.73 -7.94
CA ASN A 946 17.30 19.80 -8.24
C ASN A 946 16.54 20.29 -9.48
N THR A 947 16.12 19.36 -10.32
CA THR A 947 15.23 19.59 -11.46
C THR A 947 14.26 18.42 -11.53
N ASN A 948 12.97 18.72 -11.55
CA ASN A 948 11.91 17.73 -11.65
C ASN A 948 10.93 18.13 -12.76
N LYS A 949 10.81 17.32 -13.79
CA LYS A 949 9.93 17.50 -14.94
C LYS A 949 9.03 16.28 -15.09
N ASN A 950 7.72 16.51 -15.13
CA ASN A 950 6.70 15.46 -15.19
C ASN A 950 5.73 15.68 -16.36
N LEU A 951 5.29 14.59 -16.97
CA LEU A 951 4.26 14.57 -18.00
C LEU A 951 2.89 14.25 -17.38
N LEU A 952 2.01 15.25 -17.35
CA LEU A 952 0.64 15.15 -16.84
C LEU A 952 -0.35 15.21 -18.02
N SER A 953 -1.64 14.88 -17.80
CA SER A 953 -2.71 15.12 -18.80
C SER A 953 -2.73 16.56 -19.30
N ILE A 954 -2.49 17.47 -18.37
CA ILE A 954 -2.45 18.92 -18.54
C ILE A 954 -1.11 19.43 -19.12
N GLY A 955 -0.27 18.57 -19.70
CA GLY A 955 1.03 18.96 -20.29
C GLY A 955 2.21 18.81 -19.33
N LEU A 956 3.37 19.31 -19.77
CA LEU A 956 4.62 19.22 -19.00
C LEU A 956 4.66 20.26 -17.85
N GLN A 957 5.09 19.81 -16.67
CA GLN A 957 5.40 20.68 -15.54
C GLN A 957 6.82 20.44 -15.06
N GLU A 958 7.61 21.50 -14.96
CA GLU A 958 9.02 21.51 -14.57
C GLU A 958 9.24 22.42 -13.35
N ASN A 959 9.98 21.93 -12.36
CA ASN A 959 10.44 22.70 -11.20
C ASN A 959 11.95 22.58 -11.08
N LYS A 960 12.67 23.71 -10.93
CA LYS A 960 14.12 23.75 -10.71
C LYS A 960 14.43 24.48 -9.42
N LEU A 961 15.34 23.93 -8.64
CA LEU A 961 15.86 24.54 -7.42
C LEU A 961 17.38 24.51 -7.46
N THR A 962 18.03 25.66 -7.32
CA THR A 962 19.46 25.75 -6.97
C THR A 962 19.56 26.41 -5.61
N ASN A 963 20.39 25.87 -4.72
CA ASN A 963 20.56 26.42 -3.38
C ASN A 963 22.01 26.31 -2.93
N HIS A 964 22.55 27.44 -2.46
CA HIS A 964 23.84 27.55 -1.78
C HIS A 964 23.55 27.83 -0.32
N GLN A 965 24.02 26.98 0.59
CA GLN A 965 23.79 27.11 2.02
C GLN A 965 25.11 27.03 2.78
N TRP A 966 25.36 27.98 3.66
CA TRP A 966 26.51 28.00 4.55
C TRP A 966 26.05 28.03 6.01
N ASP A 967 26.35 26.97 6.74
CA ASP A 967 26.06 26.84 8.17
C ASP A 967 27.34 26.95 9.00
N VAL A 968 27.28 27.75 10.06
CA VAL A 968 28.36 27.94 11.02
C VAL A 968 27.82 27.69 12.43
N LEU A 969 28.39 26.69 13.09
CA LEU A 969 28.09 26.36 14.48
C LEU A 969 29.34 26.61 15.34
N HIS A 970 29.30 27.62 16.21
CA HIS A 970 30.45 28.00 17.03
C HIS A 970 30.07 28.13 18.50
N LYS A 971 30.57 27.21 19.34
CA LYS A 971 30.48 27.34 20.80
C LYS A 971 31.64 28.21 21.30
N PHE A 972 31.42 29.53 21.34
CA PHE A 972 32.41 30.55 21.67
C PHE A 972 32.61 30.77 23.18
N GLY A 973 31.74 30.19 24.02
CA GLY A 973 31.90 30.11 25.46
C GLY A 973 31.31 28.81 26.00
N GLU A 974 31.54 28.49 27.28
CA GLU A 974 31.02 27.23 27.86
C GLU A 974 29.50 27.09 27.73
N SER A 975 28.78 28.21 27.84
CA SER A 975 27.32 28.30 27.76
C SER A 975 26.80 29.07 26.54
N TRP A 976 27.65 29.45 25.58
CA TRP A 976 27.21 30.26 24.45
C TRP A 976 27.50 29.57 23.12
N LEU A 977 26.46 29.42 22.30
CA LEU A 977 26.50 28.79 21.00
C LEU A 977 25.91 29.73 19.96
N LEU A 978 26.71 30.05 18.95
CA LEU A 978 26.28 30.78 17.77
C LEU A 978 25.94 29.77 16.67
N ASN A 979 24.76 29.91 16.07
CA ASN A 979 24.41 29.24 14.83
C ASN A 979 24.08 30.31 13.78
N THR A 980 24.79 30.30 12.67
CA THR A 980 24.55 31.20 11.54
C THR A 980 24.27 30.37 10.32
N ASN A 981 23.18 30.66 9.61
CA ASN A 981 22.85 30.06 8.33
C ASN A 981 22.70 31.21 7.31
N LEU A 982 23.39 31.09 6.19
CA LEU A 982 23.27 32.01 5.05
C LEU A 982 22.90 31.15 3.83
N SER A 983 21.84 31.53 3.11
CA SER A 983 21.42 30.84 1.89
C SER A 983 21.14 31.78 0.73
N TYR A 984 21.44 31.29 -0.47
CA TYR A 984 21.01 31.87 -1.73
C TYR A 984 20.35 30.78 -2.56
N ALA A 985 19.10 30.97 -2.93
CA ALA A 985 18.31 29.99 -3.68
C ALA A 985 17.68 30.60 -4.93
N GLU A 986 17.64 29.85 -6.03
CA GLU A 986 16.77 30.14 -7.17
C GLU A 986 15.75 29.01 -7.31
N ASN A 987 14.47 29.35 -7.38
CA ASN A 987 13.38 28.41 -7.59
C ASN A 987 12.58 28.81 -8.83
N GLU A 988 12.50 27.94 -9.83
CA GLU A 988 11.81 28.18 -11.09
C GLU A 988 10.72 27.13 -11.27
N SER A 989 9.50 27.56 -11.59
CA SER A 989 8.39 26.69 -11.98
C SER A 989 7.93 27.03 -13.39
N ILE A 990 7.72 26.01 -14.22
CA ILE A 990 7.30 26.12 -15.61
C ILE A 990 6.19 25.09 -15.84
N SER A 991 5.05 25.54 -16.32
CA SER A 991 3.92 24.75 -16.78
C SER A 991 3.62 25.10 -18.23
N GLU A 992 3.40 24.07 -19.05
CA GLU A 992 3.08 24.21 -20.47
C GLU A 992 1.71 24.87 -20.70
N ASN A 993 0.68 24.44 -19.95
CA ASN A 993 -0.70 24.89 -20.15
C ASN A 993 -1.19 25.91 -19.11
N PHE A 994 -0.46 26.13 -18.01
CA PHE A 994 -0.88 27.06 -16.94
C PHE A 994 0.14 28.16 -16.70
N THR A 995 0.04 29.24 -17.49
CA THR A 995 0.97 30.38 -17.41
C THR A 995 0.97 31.09 -16.05
N ASN A 996 -0.13 31.04 -15.31
CA ASN A 996 -0.23 31.60 -13.95
C ASN A 996 0.64 30.87 -12.92
N ARG A 997 1.17 29.68 -13.26
CA ARG A 997 2.10 28.91 -12.42
C ARG A 997 3.57 29.10 -12.84
N ASN A 998 3.85 29.94 -13.83
CA ASN A 998 5.22 30.16 -14.32
C ASN A 998 5.88 31.31 -13.58
N PHE A 999 6.95 31.03 -12.83
CA PHE A 999 7.70 32.06 -12.11
C PHE A 999 9.16 31.63 -11.90
N LYS A 1000 10.04 32.60 -11.67
CA LYS A 1000 11.43 32.40 -11.25
C LYS A 1000 11.75 33.29 -10.06
N LEU A 1001 11.89 32.67 -8.89
CA LEU A 1001 12.15 33.32 -7.61
C LEU A 1001 13.63 33.24 -7.28
N GLN A 1002 14.26 34.38 -6.98
CA GLN A 1002 15.59 34.45 -6.35
C GLN A 1002 15.41 34.84 -4.90
N ALA A 1003 16.03 34.10 -3.98
CA ALA A 1003 15.91 34.30 -2.54
C ALA A 1003 17.29 34.39 -1.88
N GLU A 1004 17.51 35.46 -1.12
CA GLU A 1004 18.67 35.65 -0.24
C GLU A 1004 18.19 35.59 1.21
N GLU A 1005 18.78 34.69 2.00
CA GLU A 1005 18.36 34.45 3.38
C GLU A 1005 19.56 34.50 4.32
N ALA A 1006 19.38 35.14 5.46
CA ALA A 1006 20.35 35.20 6.54
C ALA A 1006 19.67 34.98 7.89
N GLN A 1007 20.04 33.89 8.55
CA GLN A 1007 19.56 33.54 9.89
C GLN A 1007 20.73 33.58 10.88
N LEU A 1008 20.57 34.40 11.91
CA LEU A 1008 21.49 34.49 13.04
C LEU A 1008 20.78 34.01 14.30
N LYS A 1009 21.31 32.97 14.94
CA LYS A 1009 20.75 32.39 16.15
C LYS A 1009 21.80 32.32 17.25
N ILE A 1010 21.57 33.01 18.36
CA ILE A 1010 22.41 32.96 19.55
C ILE A 1010 21.69 32.12 20.60
N SER A 1011 22.35 31.07 21.06
CA SER A 1011 21.83 30.13 22.05
C SER A 1011 22.63 30.23 23.35
N TYR A 1012 21.95 30.43 24.48
CA TYR A 1012 22.50 30.26 25.82
C TYR A 1012 22.21 28.85 26.35
N LEU A 1013 23.24 28.03 26.43
CA LEU A 1013 23.25 26.67 26.97
C LEU A 1013 23.42 26.73 28.50
N PHE A 1014 22.32 26.79 29.24
CA PHE A 1014 22.34 26.66 30.71
C PHE A 1014 22.85 25.26 31.13
N SER A 1015 22.55 24.24 30.32
CA SER A 1015 23.10 22.88 30.39
C SER A 1015 22.82 22.16 29.07
N ASP A 1016 23.30 20.93 28.91
CA ASP A 1016 22.94 20.07 27.76
C ASP A 1016 21.43 19.82 27.63
N GLN A 1017 20.67 20.14 28.68
CA GLN A 1017 19.23 19.95 28.75
C GLN A 1017 18.44 21.27 28.73
N LYS A 1018 19.07 22.43 28.85
CA LYS A 1018 18.37 23.72 28.96
C LYS A 1018 19.02 24.74 28.06
N ARG A 1019 18.27 25.24 27.08
CA ARG A 1019 18.73 26.20 26.09
C ARG A 1019 17.71 27.31 25.90
N PHE A 1020 18.18 28.54 25.80
CA PHE A 1020 17.38 29.67 25.34
C PHE A 1020 18.02 30.24 24.09
N ASP A 1021 17.21 30.56 23.09
CA ASP A 1021 17.61 30.98 21.76
C ASP A 1021 16.98 32.34 21.47
N ALA A 1022 17.77 33.27 20.97
CA ALA A 1022 17.27 34.47 20.29
C ALA A 1022 17.76 34.42 18.84
N PHE A 1023 16.87 34.66 17.89
CA PHE A 1023 17.21 34.60 16.49
C PHE A 1023 16.60 35.74 15.68
N TYR A 1024 17.30 36.10 14.62
CA TYR A 1024 16.89 37.07 13.63
C TYR A 1024 17.05 36.44 12.25
N GLU A 1025 16.03 36.60 11.42
CA GLU A 1025 15.98 36.11 10.05
C GLU A 1025 15.68 37.28 9.13
N PHE A 1026 16.46 37.38 8.07
CA PHE A 1026 16.24 38.30 6.97
C PHE A 1026 16.11 37.48 5.70
N LYS A 1027 15.05 37.70 4.93
CA LYS A 1027 14.80 37.04 3.65
C LYS A 1027 14.42 38.11 2.64
N ASN A 1028 15.12 38.17 1.52
CA ASN A 1028 14.77 39.00 0.38
C ASN A 1028 14.48 38.09 -0.81
N GLN A 1029 13.30 38.23 -1.40
CA GLN A 1029 12.83 37.35 -2.47
C GLN A 1029 12.22 38.14 -3.62
N GLU A 1030 12.64 37.87 -4.86
CA GLU A 1030 12.20 38.59 -6.06
C GLU A 1030 11.76 37.60 -7.14
N ASN A 1031 10.62 37.86 -7.78
CA ASN A 1031 10.19 37.16 -8.99
C ASN A 1031 10.79 37.83 -10.23
N VAL A 1032 11.90 37.28 -10.74
CA VAL A 1032 12.66 37.85 -11.88
C VAL A 1032 11.88 37.79 -13.19
N SER A 1033 10.85 36.93 -13.26
CA SER A 1033 9.93 36.83 -14.41
C SER A 1033 8.65 37.66 -14.27
N GLY A 1034 8.44 38.32 -13.13
CA GLY A 1034 7.23 39.08 -12.82
C GLY A 1034 7.57 40.38 -12.09
N ASN A 1035 6.60 40.91 -11.34
CA ASN A 1035 6.76 42.17 -10.60
C ASN A 1035 6.69 41.97 -9.08
N GLU A 1036 6.55 40.73 -8.61
CA GLU A 1036 6.38 40.40 -7.21
C GLU A 1036 7.71 40.44 -6.45
N THR A 1037 7.76 41.17 -5.33
CA THR A 1037 8.92 41.22 -4.43
C THR A 1037 8.49 41.06 -2.97
N LEU A 1038 9.35 40.48 -2.15
CA LEU A 1038 9.14 40.28 -0.72
C LEU A 1038 10.43 40.57 0.04
N THR A 1039 10.40 41.56 0.93
CA THR A 1039 11.39 41.68 2.01
C THR A 1039 10.74 41.23 3.31
N GLN A 1040 11.22 40.11 3.85
CA GLN A 1040 10.78 39.56 5.13
C GLN A 1040 11.85 39.77 6.21
N GLN A 1041 11.42 40.32 7.34
CA GLN A 1041 12.22 40.39 8.57
C GLN A 1041 11.50 39.63 9.67
N ALA A 1042 12.17 38.68 10.29
CA ALA A 1042 11.62 37.97 11.42
C ALA A 1042 12.53 38.01 12.65
N LEU A 1043 11.94 38.35 13.79
CA LEU A 1043 12.59 38.34 15.09
C LEU A 1043 11.91 37.30 15.96
N GLY A 1044 12.68 36.35 16.47
CA GLY A 1044 12.14 35.26 17.25
C GLY A 1044 12.96 34.91 18.47
N THR A 1045 12.29 34.22 19.39
CA THR A 1045 12.93 33.60 20.55
C THR A 1045 12.41 32.18 20.68
N SER A 1046 13.28 31.24 21.02
CA SER A 1046 12.87 29.89 21.37
C SER A 1046 13.56 29.41 22.64
N PHE A 1047 12.99 28.40 23.28
CA PHE A 1047 13.60 27.77 24.44
C PHE A 1047 13.39 26.27 24.37
N THR A 1048 14.36 25.54 24.88
CA THR A 1048 14.32 24.10 25.09
C THR A 1048 14.60 23.82 26.56
N PHE A 1049 13.69 23.11 27.20
CA PHE A 1049 13.81 22.68 28.58
C PHE A 1049 13.57 21.17 28.66
N ILE A 1050 14.66 20.45 28.82
CA ILE A 1050 14.71 19.01 29.08
C ILE A 1050 15.05 18.84 30.56
N LYS A 1051 14.41 17.88 31.23
CA LYS A 1051 14.73 17.52 32.62
C LYS A 1051 14.86 16.00 32.72
N GLY A 1052 16.07 15.50 32.52
CA GLY A 1052 16.33 14.07 32.34
C GLY A 1052 15.43 13.48 31.26
N ASN A 1053 14.93 12.27 31.46
CA ASN A 1053 13.95 11.64 30.56
C ASN A 1053 12.50 12.02 30.90
N LYS A 1054 12.24 12.97 31.81
CA LYS A 1054 10.89 13.21 32.36
C LYS A 1054 10.09 14.30 31.64
N TYR A 1055 10.74 15.35 31.18
CA TYR A 1055 10.10 16.50 30.54
C TYR A 1055 10.96 16.99 29.38
N ASN A 1056 10.31 17.38 28.29
CA ASN A 1056 10.90 18.05 27.14
C ASN A 1056 9.91 19.12 26.66
N ILE A 1057 10.20 20.38 26.94
CA ILE A 1057 9.35 21.52 26.60
C ILE A 1057 10.14 22.38 25.63
N ASN A 1058 9.58 22.64 24.46
CA ASN A 1058 10.11 23.55 23.46
C ASN A 1058 9.07 24.62 23.17
N GLY A 1059 9.46 25.88 23.13
CA GLY A 1059 8.57 26.95 22.70
C GLY A 1059 9.29 27.88 21.74
N GLU A 1060 8.56 28.44 20.80
CA GLU A 1060 9.04 29.42 19.85
C GLU A 1060 8.00 30.52 19.67
N PHE A 1061 8.46 31.76 19.58
CA PHE A 1061 7.65 32.91 19.22
C PHE A 1061 8.40 33.69 18.16
N LYS A 1062 7.70 34.08 17.10
CA LYS A 1062 8.25 34.78 15.94
C LYS A 1062 7.32 35.94 15.55
N TYR A 1063 7.88 37.14 15.49
CA TYR A 1063 7.27 38.28 14.81
C TYR A 1063 7.87 38.35 13.41
N ILE A 1064 7.02 38.46 12.39
CA ILE A 1064 7.40 38.45 10.98
C ILE A 1064 6.78 39.68 10.32
N LYS A 1065 7.60 40.55 9.73
CA LYS A 1065 7.15 41.65 8.87
C LYS A 1065 7.39 41.25 7.42
N ASN A 1066 6.31 41.10 6.65
CA ASN A 1066 6.34 40.85 5.21
C ASN A 1066 6.08 42.16 4.46
N ASP A 1067 7.11 42.77 3.90
CA ASP A 1067 6.97 43.89 2.96
C ASP A 1067 6.85 43.32 1.55
N PHE A 1068 5.61 43.08 1.11
CA PHE A 1068 5.29 42.44 -0.17
C PHE A 1068 4.70 43.44 -1.17
N GLU A 1069 5.27 43.50 -2.36
CA GLU A 1069 4.74 44.27 -3.49
C GLU A 1069 4.35 43.30 -4.62
N GLY A 1070 3.11 43.37 -5.12
CA GLY A 1070 2.61 42.48 -6.18
C GLY A 1070 1.13 42.10 -6.02
N ASN A 1071 0.63 41.17 -6.87
CA ASN A 1071 -0.71 40.61 -6.69
C ASN A 1071 -0.68 39.50 -5.62
N SER A 1072 -1.23 39.76 -4.44
CA SER A 1072 -1.29 38.80 -3.32
C SER A 1072 -2.21 37.60 -3.60
N PHE A 1073 -3.07 37.68 -4.61
CA PHE A 1073 -3.97 36.60 -5.03
C PHE A 1073 -3.42 35.90 -6.28
N SER A 1074 -2.24 35.28 -6.12
CA SER A 1074 -1.57 34.53 -7.18
C SER A 1074 -0.78 33.34 -6.61
N PRO A 1075 -0.52 32.28 -7.41
CA PRO A 1075 0.30 31.15 -6.98
C PRO A 1075 1.69 31.57 -6.49
N VAL A 1076 2.33 32.51 -7.19
CA VAL A 1076 3.66 33.02 -6.83
C VAL A 1076 3.65 33.77 -5.49
N ALA A 1077 2.63 34.57 -5.22
CA ALA A 1077 2.50 35.27 -3.95
C ALA A 1077 2.24 34.32 -2.79
N PHE A 1078 1.38 33.30 -2.99
CA PHE A 1078 1.13 32.26 -2.00
C PHE A 1078 2.43 31.54 -1.60
N GLN A 1079 3.30 31.27 -2.57
CA GLN A 1079 4.61 30.66 -2.33
C GLN A 1079 5.61 31.62 -1.66
N MET A 1080 5.68 32.89 -2.06
CA MET A 1080 6.58 33.88 -1.44
C MET A 1080 6.21 34.14 0.02
N LEU A 1081 4.91 34.29 0.30
CA LEU A 1081 4.38 34.58 1.63
C LEU A 1081 4.27 33.34 2.53
N GLU A 1082 4.48 32.13 2.00
CA GLU A 1082 4.38 30.86 2.73
C GLU A 1082 3.04 30.74 3.48
N GLY A 1083 1.95 31.14 2.82
CA GLY A 1083 0.60 31.11 3.38
C GLY A 1083 0.31 32.15 4.48
N LEU A 1084 1.23 33.09 4.73
CA LEU A 1084 1.02 34.29 5.55
C LEU A 1084 0.46 35.46 4.69
N GLN A 1085 0.15 36.59 5.32
CA GLN A 1085 -0.31 37.80 4.63
C GLN A 1085 0.80 38.84 4.55
N PRO A 1086 0.66 39.89 3.72
CA PRO A 1086 1.47 41.10 3.83
C PRO A 1086 1.40 41.72 5.23
N ASP A 1087 2.36 42.58 5.54
CA ASP A 1087 2.51 43.30 6.80
C ASP A 1087 2.86 42.41 8.01
N ASP A 1088 2.23 42.69 9.15
CA ASP A 1088 2.61 42.16 10.45
C ASP A 1088 1.98 40.78 10.64
N ASN A 1089 2.83 39.80 10.91
CA ASN A 1089 2.45 38.44 11.19
C ASN A 1089 3.11 37.98 12.48
N PHE A 1090 2.38 37.20 13.27
CA PHE A 1090 2.88 36.60 14.50
C PHE A 1090 2.63 35.11 14.44
N THR A 1091 3.66 34.31 14.71
CA THR A 1091 3.53 32.87 14.89
C THR A 1091 4.12 32.46 16.23
N TRP A 1092 3.52 31.46 16.86
CA TRP A 1092 4.06 30.88 18.08
C TRP A 1092 3.75 29.40 18.13
N THR A 1093 4.70 28.64 18.64
CA THR A 1093 4.55 27.21 18.86
C THR A 1093 5.00 26.85 20.26
N LEU A 1094 4.33 25.85 20.84
CA LEU A 1094 4.67 25.27 22.13
C LEU A 1094 4.50 23.75 22.01
N PHE A 1095 5.61 23.04 22.12
CA PHE A 1095 5.67 21.60 22.26
C PHE A 1095 5.99 21.28 23.72
N ALA A 1096 5.20 20.45 24.37
CA ALA A 1096 5.47 19.98 25.72
C ALA A 1096 5.24 18.47 25.78
N GLN A 1097 6.33 17.73 25.90
CA GLN A 1097 6.34 16.30 26.18
C GLN A 1097 6.63 16.07 27.66
N ARG A 1098 5.81 15.24 28.29
CA ARG A 1098 6.01 14.74 29.64
C ARG A 1098 5.99 13.22 29.59
N LYS A 1099 7.11 12.62 29.99
CA LYS A 1099 7.18 11.19 30.25
C LYS A 1099 6.54 10.90 31.61
N ILE A 1100 5.33 10.36 31.57
CA ILE A 1100 4.51 10.04 32.74
C ILE A 1100 5.10 8.80 33.44
N THR A 1101 5.50 7.79 32.68
CA THR A 1101 6.15 6.54 33.15
C THR A 1101 7.32 6.17 32.23
N SER A 1102 8.05 5.07 32.48
CA SER A 1102 9.12 4.61 31.56
C SER A 1102 8.63 4.29 30.13
N PHE A 1103 7.31 4.10 29.96
CA PHE A 1103 6.65 3.63 28.75
C PHE A 1103 5.49 4.53 28.30
N LEU A 1104 5.21 5.67 28.94
CA LEU A 1104 4.07 6.52 28.59
C LEU A 1104 4.48 7.99 28.52
N ASP A 1105 4.24 8.59 27.37
CA ASP A 1105 4.52 9.99 27.06
C ASP A 1105 3.22 10.74 26.75
N LEU A 1106 3.10 11.96 27.29
CA LEU A 1106 2.07 12.92 26.95
C LEU A 1106 2.72 14.05 26.16
N ASN A 1107 2.32 14.21 24.91
CA ASN A 1107 2.76 15.28 24.02
C ASN A 1107 1.62 16.30 23.90
N LEU A 1108 1.93 17.57 24.09
CA LEU A 1108 1.03 18.68 23.83
C LEU A 1108 1.69 19.58 22.80
N ASN A 1109 1.05 19.76 21.67
CA ASN A 1109 1.48 20.70 20.65
C ASN A 1109 0.45 21.83 20.60
N TYR A 1110 0.92 23.05 20.56
CA TYR A 1110 0.06 24.21 20.35
C TYR A 1110 0.77 25.12 19.37
N SER A 1111 0.07 25.51 18.31
CA SER A 1111 0.50 26.52 17.37
C SER A 1111 -0.57 27.60 17.29
N GLY A 1112 -0.14 28.82 17.05
CA GLY A 1112 -1.05 29.88 16.67
C GLY A 1112 -0.40 30.86 15.72
N ARG A 1113 -1.24 31.48 14.91
CA ARG A 1113 -0.84 32.49 13.94
C ARG A 1113 -1.84 33.63 13.93
N LYS A 1114 -1.34 34.84 13.70
CA LYS A 1114 -2.15 36.04 13.50
C LYS A 1114 -1.52 36.89 12.40
N SER A 1115 -2.32 37.24 11.40
CA SER A 1115 -1.97 38.25 10.40
C SER A 1115 -2.80 39.52 10.64
N SER A 1116 -2.44 40.62 9.97
CA SER A 1116 -3.06 41.94 10.19
C SER A 1116 -4.59 41.94 9.99
N ASP A 1117 -5.08 41.34 8.90
CA ASP A 1117 -6.50 41.35 8.51
C ASP A 1117 -7.25 40.03 8.82
N SER A 1118 -6.60 39.09 9.50
CA SER A 1118 -7.19 37.79 9.84
C SER A 1118 -7.50 37.65 11.32
N LYS A 1119 -8.51 36.83 11.63
CA LYS A 1119 -8.72 36.37 13.01
C LYS A 1119 -7.54 35.51 13.42
N THR A 1120 -7.12 35.60 14.68
CA THR A 1120 -6.09 34.71 15.21
C THR A 1120 -6.52 33.26 15.03
N ILE A 1121 -5.67 32.44 14.40
CA ILE A 1121 -5.89 31.00 14.25
C ILE A 1121 -5.09 30.29 15.34
N HIS A 1122 -5.74 29.36 16.02
CA HIS A 1122 -5.18 28.55 17.08
C HIS A 1122 -5.40 27.09 16.74
N THR A 1123 -4.34 26.28 16.83
CA THR A 1123 -4.41 24.84 16.65
C THR A 1123 -3.67 24.18 17.81
N GLY A 1124 -4.37 23.35 18.57
CA GLY A 1124 -3.80 22.59 19.68
C GLY A 1124 -4.00 21.10 19.43
N SER A 1125 -2.99 20.29 19.70
CA SER A 1125 -3.12 18.86 19.76
C SER A 1125 -2.59 18.30 21.08
N VAL A 1126 -3.30 17.29 21.58
CA VAL A 1126 -2.88 16.50 22.74
C VAL A 1126 -2.76 15.07 22.28
N GLN A 1127 -1.57 14.52 22.37
CA GLN A 1127 -1.27 13.14 22.02
C GLN A 1127 -0.76 12.39 23.25
N LEU A 1128 -1.33 11.22 23.50
CA LEU A 1128 -0.81 10.25 24.45
C LEU A 1128 -0.13 9.14 23.65
N ARG A 1129 1.13 8.83 23.96
CA ARG A 1129 1.91 7.78 23.31
C ARG A 1129 2.46 6.80 24.34
N ALA A 1130 2.06 5.55 24.26
CA ALA A 1130 2.64 4.45 25.03
C ALA A 1130 3.69 3.72 24.19
N TYR A 1131 4.83 3.38 24.77
CA TYR A 1131 5.91 2.59 24.19
C TYR A 1131 5.94 1.22 24.86
N PHE A 1132 6.25 0.16 24.13
CA PHE A 1132 6.28 -1.19 24.66
C PHE A 1132 7.65 -1.84 24.53
#